data_AF-A0A959N8Z4-F1
#
_entry.id   AF-A0A959N8Z4-F1
#
_cell.length_a   1.000
_cell.length_b   1.000
_cell.length_c   1.000
_cell.angle_alpha   90.00
_cell.angle_beta   90.00
_cell.angle_gamma   90.00
#
_symmetry.space_group_name_H-M   'P 1'
#
loop_
_entity.id
_entity.type
_entity.pdbx_description
1 polymer ?
#
loop_
_entity_poly.entity_id
_entity_poly.type
_entity_poly.pdbx_seq_one_letter_code
_entity_poly.pdbx_strand_id
1 'polypeptide(L)'
;MTLIKLIVTIMFILITSITAQSTLTFTTNSGTDWNENGIDWHIYAHRVGSAYVRDNGMFCISDGSYPGNFLLETNHKLNIISFQISALNWDQGGTINGNLKITGYDVNGNVKVTQNYNLPDNQILPPVWGPGTGQVILNSFTDIMRIEFEYSGRTQITIDDLVYTDLGLAYSRPYPGNGTLADPFQISTLSHLQFLSEHPFEWIYYFIQTANIDAAATSSGVSFQPIGLPSSDRVFFDLGEIDYLPILYLNDYSFKGGYDGKGFSISNLHINRPTSDYVGLFGVVTGIVINLGIRNSTITGNNSTGALAGLVLGSGKIGACYSVYCTVSGNQYVGGLIGSLEGLSSGQLYVDCSATTLSNIWGNSDIGGLVGLNYGSIINNSYCTESNVTLYYSAEVKNAGGLVGTSRIGDPFGFPYPAVIRNSFSSSAVRPTTNTGGLIGEVPPPENPNNIVEIIVENSFWDTQTSMHTVSAGGSGKTTAEMKTMSTYSSGNWDFTNFWVMIGSIYPDLRCFYNIAPPAQLTAYLEGPFNNVNGNMNKNLSNIPFSSPYTADPQTVNTIPPNTVDWILVELRDKSNKTAIITSRSALLLNNGSIVDIDGITPLQLGAFADNYYVVVKHRNHLPIMSKEPISFNK
;
A
#
# COMPACT_ATOMS: atom_id res chain seq x y z
N MET A 1 -12.16 -21.19 62.87
CA MET A 1 -12.51 -21.15 61.43
C MET A 1 -13.11 -19.77 61.06
N THR A 2 -12.54 -18.68 61.60
CA THR A 2 -13.08 -17.31 61.44
C THR A 2 -11.96 -16.26 61.50
N LEU A 3 -10.76 -16.62 61.03
CA LEU A 3 -9.63 -15.70 60.90
C LEU A 3 -8.87 -15.86 59.56
N ILE A 4 -9.10 -16.97 58.82
CA ILE A 4 -8.52 -17.22 57.48
C ILE A 4 -9.41 -16.66 56.35
N LYS A 5 -10.68 -16.32 56.61
CA LYS A 5 -11.57 -15.67 55.63
C LYS A 5 -11.40 -14.14 55.52
N LEU A 6 -10.67 -13.49 56.45
CA LEU A 6 -10.48 -12.04 56.41
C LEU A 6 -9.17 -11.63 55.67
N ILE A 7 -8.21 -12.55 55.51
CA ILE A 7 -6.94 -12.29 54.82
C ILE A 7 -7.07 -12.46 53.30
N VAL A 8 -8.04 -13.25 52.81
CA VAL A 8 -8.24 -13.44 51.35
C VAL A 8 -9.05 -12.30 50.71
N THR A 9 -9.77 -11.48 51.47
CA THR A 9 -10.54 -10.34 50.94
C THR A 9 -9.75 -9.02 50.92
N ILE A 10 -8.66 -8.90 51.69
CA ILE A 10 -7.83 -7.68 51.73
C ILE A 10 -6.60 -7.77 50.81
N MET A 11 -6.25 -8.98 50.31
CA MET A 11 -5.13 -9.19 49.38
C MET A 11 -5.49 -9.12 47.89
N PHE A 12 -6.67 -8.58 47.54
CA PHE A 12 -7.10 -8.32 46.16
C PHE A 12 -7.25 -6.81 45.84
N ILE A 13 -6.88 -5.91 46.77
CA ILE A 13 -6.96 -4.44 46.60
C ILE A 13 -5.57 -3.78 46.42
N LEU A 14 -4.49 -4.56 46.35
CA LEU A 14 -3.17 -4.05 45.97
C LEU A 14 -2.56 -4.88 44.85
N ILE A 15 -3.14 -4.77 43.66
CA ILE A 15 -2.30 -4.69 42.46
C ILE A 15 -2.35 -3.23 42.08
N THR A 16 -1.40 -2.48 42.64
CA THR A 16 -0.97 -1.21 42.07
C THR A 16 -0.65 -1.48 40.60
N SER A 17 -1.50 -0.98 39.72
CA SER A 17 -1.21 -0.80 38.30
C SER A 17 0.07 0.02 38.20
N ILE A 18 1.19 -0.66 38.02
CA ILE A 18 2.34 -0.07 37.35
C ILE A 18 1.92 0.02 35.89
N THR A 19 1.33 1.15 35.52
CA THR A 19 1.28 1.57 34.11
C THR A 19 1.97 2.91 34.05
N ALA A 20 3.14 2.90 33.42
CA ALA A 20 3.86 4.11 33.06
C ALA A 20 2.88 5.07 32.39
N GLN A 21 2.71 6.24 33.00
CA GLN A 21 1.76 7.27 32.60
C GLN A 21 2.33 8.04 31.40
N SER A 22 1.60 8.04 30.30
CA SER A 22 1.86 8.90 29.15
C SER A 22 0.69 9.87 28.99
N THR A 23 0.89 11.12 29.39
CA THR A 23 -0.02 12.21 29.02
C THR A 23 0.19 12.51 27.54
N LEU A 24 -0.82 12.29 26.68
CA LEU A 24 -0.84 12.84 25.33
C LEU A 24 -1.81 14.02 25.26
N THR A 25 -1.24 15.20 25.02
CA THR A 25 -1.97 16.44 24.72
C THR A 25 -2.13 16.53 23.21
N PHE A 26 -3.34 16.68 22.69
CA PHE A 26 -3.59 16.80 21.26
C PHE A 26 -4.18 18.18 20.91
N THR A 27 -3.65 18.79 19.86
CA THR A 27 -4.29 19.89 19.11
C THR A 27 -4.97 19.30 17.88
N THR A 28 -6.04 19.95 17.43
CA THR A 28 -7.24 19.39 16.80
C THR A 28 -7.07 18.82 15.38
N ASN A 29 -8.11 18.10 14.91
CA ASN A 29 -8.37 17.53 13.57
C ASN A 29 -8.04 16.05 13.33
N SER A 30 -7.80 15.25 14.38
CA SER A 30 -7.60 13.80 14.23
C SER A 30 -8.46 13.00 15.22
N GLY A 31 -9.12 11.98 14.70
CA GLY A 31 -9.69 10.89 15.46
C GLY A 31 -8.60 10.08 16.16
N THR A 32 -8.89 9.62 17.37
CA THR A 32 -7.93 8.88 18.19
C THR A 32 -8.48 7.51 18.52
N ASP A 33 -7.70 6.50 18.15
CA ASP A 33 -7.94 5.12 18.54
C ASP A 33 -7.31 4.88 19.91
N TRP A 34 -8.06 4.33 20.86
CA TRP A 34 -7.62 4.01 22.21
C TRP A 34 -8.06 2.61 22.59
N ASN A 35 -7.14 1.79 23.12
CA ASN A 35 -7.47 0.46 23.62
C ASN A 35 -7.51 0.47 25.15
N GLU A 36 -8.64 0.06 25.71
CA GLU A 36 -8.81 -0.16 27.14
C GLU A 36 -9.38 -1.55 27.40
N ASN A 37 -8.67 -2.40 28.13
CA ASN A 37 -9.12 -3.74 28.49
C ASN A 37 -9.58 -4.61 27.30
N GLY A 38 -9.02 -4.39 26.10
CA GLY A 38 -9.40 -5.12 24.88
C GLY A 38 -10.55 -4.50 24.09
N ILE A 39 -11.09 -3.36 24.53
CA ILE A 39 -12.09 -2.56 23.80
C ILE A 39 -11.35 -1.49 23.01
N ASP A 40 -11.56 -1.48 21.70
CA ASP A 40 -11.04 -0.42 20.82
C ASP A 40 -12.08 0.69 20.77
N TRP A 41 -11.69 1.88 21.22
CA TRP A 41 -12.47 3.10 21.16
C TRP A 41 -11.95 3.98 20.03
N HIS A 42 -12.85 4.52 19.24
CA HIS A 42 -12.58 5.54 18.25
C HIS A 42 -13.29 6.82 18.65
N ILE A 43 -12.54 7.89 18.87
CA ILE A 43 -13.07 9.21 19.23
C ILE A 43 -12.97 10.11 18.00
N TYR A 44 -14.02 10.85 17.66
CA TYR A 44 -14.00 11.82 16.56
C TYR A 44 -14.62 13.15 16.98
N ALA A 45 -14.04 14.28 16.56
CA ALA A 45 -14.61 15.62 16.77
C ALA A 45 -14.68 16.37 15.43
N HIS A 46 -15.87 16.88 15.08
CA HIS A 46 -16.15 17.47 13.76
C HIS A 46 -15.62 18.90 13.57
N ARG A 47 -15.06 19.56 14.61
CA ARG A 47 -14.48 20.91 14.55
C ARG A 47 -13.18 21.00 15.34
N VAL A 48 -12.51 22.15 15.25
CA VAL A 48 -11.30 22.55 16.01
C VAL A 48 -11.59 22.49 17.53
N GLY A 49 -11.60 21.29 18.10
CA GLY A 49 -11.56 21.01 19.54
C GLY A 49 -10.53 19.92 19.85
N SER A 50 -9.91 19.99 21.03
CA SER A 50 -8.97 18.98 21.51
C SER A 50 -9.71 17.93 22.34
N ALA A 51 -9.57 16.65 21.99
CA ALA A 51 -9.97 15.53 22.82
C ALA A 51 -8.71 14.87 23.40
N TYR A 52 -8.72 14.55 24.69
CA TYR A 52 -7.63 13.81 25.34
C TYR A 52 -8.18 12.87 26.41
N VAL A 53 -7.56 11.70 26.50
CA VAL A 53 -7.82 10.73 27.57
C VAL A 53 -6.88 11.05 28.73
N ARG A 54 -7.42 11.26 29.93
CA ARG A 54 -6.64 11.46 31.15
C ARG A 54 -6.13 10.13 31.69
N ASP A 55 -5.14 10.18 32.57
CA ASP A 55 -4.45 9.01 33.17
C ASP A 55 -5.37 8.02 33.92
N ASN A 56 -6.65 8.33 34.09
CA ASN A 56 -7.67 7.51 34.74
C ASN A 56 -8.83 7.10 33.81
N GLY A 57 -8.64 7.18 32.49
CA GLY A 57 -9.67 6.82 31.51
C GLY A 57 -10.76 7.88 31.31
N MET A 58 -10.60 9.08 31.90
CA MET A 58 -11.55 10.19 31.69
C MET A 58 -11.32 10.86 30.33
N PHE A 59 -12.40 11.10 29.58
CA PHE A 59 -12.36 11.73 28.27
C PHE A 59 -12.59 13.25 28.39
N CYS A 60 -11.53 14.04 28.34
CA CYS A 60 -11.67 15.49 28.34
C CYS A 60 -11.68 16.03 26.93
N ILE A 61 -12.68 16.87 26.62
CA ILE A 61 -12.78 17.56 25.34
C ILE A 61 -12.74 19.07 25.63
N SER A 62 -12.10 19.85 24.78
CA SER A 62 -12.11 21.30 24.82
C SER A 62 -12.30 21.87 23.43
N ASP A 63 -13.45 22.47 23.17
CA ASP A 63 -13.68 23.28 21.98
C ASP A 63 -13.71 24.74 22.39
N GLY A 64 -12.91 25.54 21.71
CA GLY A 64 -12.98 26.99 21.75
C GLY A 64 -13.40 27.51 20.39
N SER A 65 -14.71 27.67 20.15
CA SER A 65 -15.34 28.91 19.60
C SER A 65 -16.69 28.72 18.89
N TYR A 66 -17.17 27.50 18.60
CA TYR A 66 -18.34 27.28 17.71
C TYR A 66 -19.20 26.02 18.04
N PRO A 67 -20.47 25.92 17.57
CA PRO A 67 -21.27 24.69 17.65
C PRO A 67 -20.62 23.53 16.90
N GLY A 68 -20.70 22.32 17.44
CA GLY A 68 -20.07 21.14 16.86
C GLY A 68 -20.69 19.83 17.33
N ASN A 69 -20.13 18.73 16.87
CA ASN A 69 -20.47 17.39 17.33
C ASN A 69 -19.20 16.55 17.50
N PHE A 70 -19.24 15.64 18.46
CA PHE A 70 -18.21 14.63 18.65
C PHE A 70 -18.82 13.26 18.87
N LEU A 71 -18.01 12.25 18.65
CA LEU A 71 -18.41 10.87 18.53
C LEU A 71 -17.48 9.97 19.32
N LEU A 72 -18.06 8.97 19.96
CA LEU A 72 -17.34 7.90 20.63
C LEU A 72 -17.91 6.57 20.12
N GLU A 73 -17.12 5.82 19.36
CA GLU A 73 -17.50 4.52 18.79
C GLU A 73 -16.60 3.41 19.37
N THR A 74 -17.10 2.18 19.49
CA THR A 74 -16.27 1.04 19.90
C THR A 74 -16.50 -0.20 19.06
N ASN A 75 -15.58 -1.16 19.15
CA ASN A 75 -15.78 -2.50 18.59
C ASN A 75 -16.68 -3.42 19.47
N HIS A 76 -17.14 -2.94 20.64
CA HIS A 76 -17.94 -3.71 21.61
C HIS A 76 -19.36 -3.15 21.77
N LYS A 77 -20.26 -3.99 22.27
CA LYS A 77 -21.58 -3.57 22.75
C LYS A 77 -21.48 -3.20 24.22
N LEU A 78 -21.94 -2.01 24.57
CA LEU A 78 -21.84 -1.49 25.91
C LEU A 78 -23.22 -1.22 26.49
N ASN A 79 -23.39 -1.53 27.77
CA ASN A 79 -24.41 -0.92 28.60
C ASN A 79 -23.79 0.26 29.34
N ILE A 80 -24.08 1.48 28.91
CA ILE A 80 -23.61 2.69 29.57
C ILE A 80 -24.48 2.94 30.79
N ILE A 81 -23.86 2.89 31.96
CA ILE A 81 -24.52 3.05 33.26
C ILE A 81 -24.60 4.53 33.62
N SER A 82 -23.47 5.23 33.51
CA SER A 82 -23.40 6.67 33.82
C SER A 82 -22.15 7.30 33.21
N PHE A 83 -22.17 8.60 32.99
CA PHE A 83 -20.98 9.42 32.85
C PHE A 83 -21.29 10.82 33.36
N GLN A 84 -20.27 11.51 33.86
CA GLN A 84 -20.35 12.90 34.26
C GLN A 84 -20.01 13.80 33.09
N ILE A 85 -20.67 14.96 33.01
CA ILE A 85 -20.37 15.98 32.01
C ILE A 85 -20.07 17.27 32.75
N SER A 86 -18.92 17.88 32.47
CA SER A 86 -18.64 19.25 32.90
C SER A 86 -18.56 20.16 31.68
N ALA A 87 -19.11 21.38 31.82
CA ALA A 87 -19.12 22.37 30.76
C ALA A 87 -18.45 23.66 31.25
N LEU A 88 -17.48 24.18 30.49
CA LEU A 88 -16.77 25.42 30.81
C LEU A 88 -16.99 26.47 29.71
N ASN A 89 -17.39 27.68 30.10
CA ASN A 89 -17.67 28.80 29.19
C ASN A 89 -16.56 29.86 29.32
N TRP A 90 -16.06 30.37 28.18
CA TRP A 90 -14.94 31.33 28.16
C TRP A 90 -15.30 32.79 27.88
N ASP A 91 -16.56 33.14 27.62
CA ASP A 91 -16.89 34.53 27.34
C ASP A 91 -17.17 35.34 28.62
N GLN A 92 -16.33 36.35 28.87
CA GLN A 92 -16.67 37.43 29.80
C GLN A 92 -17.78 38.30 29.19
N GLY A 93 -19.03 38.04 29.58
CA GLY A 93 -20.12 39.02 29.47
C GLY A 93 -21.21 38.79 28.42
N GLY A 94 -21.39 37.58 27.89
CA GLY A 94 -22.52 37.24 27.02
C GLY A 94 -23.39 36.10 27.57
N THR A 95 -24.72 36.21 27.46
CA THR A 95 -25.66 35.11 27.71
C THR A 95 -25.49 34.07 26.60
N ILE A 96 -25.05 32.84 26.91
CA ILE A 96 -24.84 31.78 25.93
C ILE A 96 -25.80 30.63 26.25
N ASN A 97 -26.90 30.57 25.50
CA ASN A 97 -27.81 29.43 25.47
C ASN A 97 -27.19 28.31 24.63
N GLY A 98 -26.69 27.26 25.28
CA GLY A 98 -26.20 26.05 24.63
C GLY A 98 -27.10 24.85 24.90
N ASN A 99 -27.38 24.05 23.88
CA ASN A 99 -28.04 22.75 24.01
C ASN A 99 -26.99 21.65 23.79
N LEU A 100 -27.07 20.57 24.57
CA LEU A 100 -26.32 19.35 24.36
C LEU A 100 -27.31 18.22 24.06
N LYS A 101 -27.21 17.62 22.89
CA LYS A 101 -27.96 16.43 22.49
C LYS A 101 -27.02 15.23 22.47
N ILE A 102 -27.41 14.18 23.17
CA ILE A 102 -26.65 12.92 23.26
C ILE A 102 -27.48 11.83 22.61
N THR A 103 -26.92 11.14 21.62
CA THR A 103 -27.59 10.07 20.89
C THR A 103 -26.77 8.78 20.99
N GLY A 104 -27.39 7.71 21.48
CA GLY A 104 -26.81 6.38 21.52
C GLY A 104 -27.30 5.53 20.35
N TYR A 105 -26.37 4.88 19.65
CA TYR A 105 -26.65 4.05 18.49
C TYR A 105 -26.22 2.60 18.74
N ASP A 106 -26.99 1.67 18.17
CA ASP A 106 -26.63 0.26 18.12
C ASP A 106 -25.64 -0.06 17.00
N VAL A 107 -25.28 -1.34 16.91
CA VAL A 107 -24.32 -1.88 15.95
C VAL A 107 -24.73 -1.71 14.49
N ASN A 108 -26.02 -1.49 14.23
CA ASN A 108 -26.56 -1.28 12.89
C ASN A 108 -26.74 0.23 12.59
N GLY A 109 -26.28 1.11 13.49
CA GLY A 109 -26.46 2.55 13.38
C GLY A 109 -27.88 3.02 13.71
N ASN A 110 -28.74 2.18 14.29
CA ASN A 110 -30.08 2.63 14.71
C ASN A 110 -29.98 3.41 16.01
N VAL A 111 -30.70 4.53 16.09
CA VAL A 111 -30.85 5.30 17.33
C VAL A 111 -31.60 4.45 18.36
N LYS A 112 -30.92 4.08 19.45
CA LYS A 112 -31.53 3.41 20.60
C LYS A 112 -32.12 4.42 21.58
N VAL A 113 -31.50 5.58 21.71
CA VAL A 113 -31.91 6.61 22.67
C VAL A 113 -31.32 7.97 22.30
N THR A 114 -32.10 9.03 22.53
CA THR A 114 -31.66 10.42 22.42
C THR A 114 -32.06 11.18 23.67
N GLN A 115 -31.15 11.95 24.24
CA GLN A 115 -31.39 12.81 25.40
C GLN A 115 -30.91 14.23 25.09
N ASN A 116 -31.73 15.23 25.43
CA ASN A 116 -31.41 16.64 25.21
C ASN A 116 -31.26 17.35 26.55
N TYR A 117 -30.24 18.18 26.67
CA TYR A 117 -29.91 18.96 27.85
C TYR A 117 -29.78 20.43 27.49
N ASN A 118 -30.47 21.27 28.25
CA ASN A 118 -30.23 22.71 28.21
C ASN A 118 -29.11 23.00 29.20
N LEU A 119 -27.99 23.53 28.74
CA LEU A 119 -26.91 23.96 29.63
C LEU A 119 -27.37 25.28 30.28
N PRO A 120 -27.53 25.34 31.62
CA PRO A 120 -28.22 26.44 32.28
C PRO A 120 -27.51 27.79 32.12
N ASP A 121 -28.30 28.85 31.93
CA ASP A 121 -27.85 30.24 32.01
C ASP A 121 -27.31 30.57 33.41
N ASN A 122 -26.18 31.30 33.45
CA ASN A 122 -25.78 32.15 34.58
C ASN A 122 -25.76 31.51 35.99
N GLN A 123 -24.81 30.62 36.25
CA GLN A 123 -24.17 30.63 37.58
C GLN A 123 -22.80 31.31 37.47
N ILE A 124 -22.72 32.54 37.99
CA ILE A 124 -21.45 33.17 38.34
C ILE A 124 -20.83 32.30 39.44
N LEU A 125 -19.94 31.39 39.06
CA LEU A 125 -18.95 30.89 40.01
C LEU A 125 -17.92 32.03 40.21
N PRO A 126 -17.51 32.35 41.46
CA PRO A 126 -16.48 33.34 41.68
C PRO A 126 -15.18 32.90 40.97
N PRO A 127 -14.22 33.82 40.71
CA PRO A 127 -12.94 33.46 40.12
C PRO A 127 -12.14 32.64 41.13
N VAL A 128 -12.41 31.34 41.14
CA VAL A 128 -11.63 30.31 41.80
C VAL A 128 -11.55 29.22 40.76
N TRP A 129 -10.34 28.75 40.48
CA TRP A 129 -10.10 27.60 39.63
C TRP A 129 -11.00 26.43 40.08
N GLY A 130 -12.06 26.14 39.32
CA GLY A 130 -13.01 25.09 39.66
C GLY A 130 -14.13 24.96 38.61
N PRO A 131 -14.34 23.78 38.00
CA PRO A 131 -15.36 23.57 36.98
C PRO A 131 -16.77 23.58 37.58
N GLY A 132 -17.71 24.26 36.91
CA GLY A 132 -19.14 24.07 37.15
C GLY A 132 -19.53 22.65 36.72
N THR A 133 -19.83 21.80 37.68
CA THR A 133 -20.20 20.40 37.47
C THR A 133 -21.72 20.28 37.37
N GLY A 134 -22.23 20.08 36.15
CA GLY A 134 -23.61 19.65 35.95
C GLY A 134 -23.65 18.13 35.94
N GLN A 135 -23.99 17.48 37.06
CA GLN A 135 -24.15 16.02 37.06
C GLN A 135 -25.43 15.65 36.29
N VAL A 136 -25.27 15.20 35.05
CA VAL A 136 -26.37 14.66 34.25
C VAL A 136 -26.55 13.18 34.60
N ILE A 137 -27.61 12.86 35.33
CA ILE A 137 -28.00 11.46 35.59
C ILE A 137 -28.72 10.96 34.33
N LEU A 138 -28.07 10.05 33.61
CA LEU A 138 -28.64 9.44 32.42
C LEU A 138 -29.44 8.19 32.80
N ASN A 139 -30.53 7.92 32.09
CA ASN A 139 -31.10 6.57 32.04
C ASN A 139 -30.09 5.65 31.34
N SER A 140 -29.91 4.42 31.84
CA SER A 140 -28.96 3.45 31.30
C SER A 140 -29.13 3.27 29.79
N PHE A 141 -28.07 3.47 29.02
CA PHE A 141 -28.09 3.12 27.60
C PHE A 141 -27.69 1.65 27.48
N THR A 142 -28.43 0.86 26.72
CA THR A 142 -28.13 -0.56 26.57
C THR A 142 -27.90 -0.92 25.12
N ASP A 143 -26.96 -1.85 24.87
CA ASP A 143 -26.63 -2.34 23.52
C ASP A 143 -26.18 -1.19 22.59
N ILE A 144 -25.33 -0.30 23.14
CA ILE A 144 -24.75 0.84 22.43
C ILE A 144 -23.34 0.51 21.97
N MET A 145 -23.04 0.84 20.72
CA MET A 145 -21.69 0.81 20.18
C MET A 145 -21.13 2.23 19.96
N ARG A 146 -22.03 3.19 19.76
CA ARG A 146 -21.69 4.57 19.40
C ARG A 146 -22.49 5.57 20.23
N ILE A 147 -21.83 6.62 20.71
CA ILE A 147 -22.44 7.78 21.34
C ILE A 147 -22.05 9.02 20.54
N GLU A 148 -23.03 9.82 20.16
CA GLU A 148 -22.84 11.12 19.54
C GLU A 148 -23.29 12.22 20.47
N PHE A 149 -22.50 13.28 20.53
CA PHE A 149 -22.73 14.46 21.34
C PHE A 149 -22.74 15.67 20.42
N GLU A 150 -23.91 16.26 20.23
CA GLU A 150 -24.12 17.47 19.44
C GLU A 150 -24.30 18.65 20.40
N TYR A 151 -23.53 19.71 20.25
CA TYR A 151 -23.60 20.88 21.12
C TYR A 151 -23.71 22.20 20.36
N SER A 152 -24.43 23.16 20.95
CA SER A 152 -24.53 24.53 20.44
C SER A 152 -23.87 25.55 21.38
N GLY A 153 -23.28 26.61 20.81
CA GLY A 153 -22.65 27.71 21.56
C GLY A 153 -21.13 27.57 21.74
N ARG A 154 -20.54 28.45 22.55
CA ARG A 154 -19.10 28.44 22.91
C ARG A 154 -18.92 27.73 24.25
N THR A 155 -18.75 26.41 24.20
CA THR A 155 -18.74 25.56 25.38
C THR A 155 -17.65 24.50 25.26
N GLN A 156 -16.74 24.43 26.23
CA GLN A 156 -15.88 23.27 26.44
C GLN A 156 -16.71 22.19 27.15
N ILE A 157 -16.79 20.98 26.61
CA ILE A 157 -17.50 19.84 27.21
C ILE A 157 -16.47 18.79 27.63
N THR A 158 -16.53 18.31 28.86
CA THR A 158 -15.65 17.26 29.37
C THR A 158 -16.50 16.09 29.85
N ILE A 159 -16.15 14.87 29.45
CA ILE A 159 -16.80 13.64 29.90
C ILE A 159 -15.91 12.95 30.93
N ASP A 160 -16.42 12.87 32.13
CA ASP A 160 -15.74 12.29 33.27
C ASP A 160 -16.46 11.00 33.69
N ASP A 161 -15.75 10.05 34.31
CA ASP A 161 -16.33 8.84 34.92
C ASP A 161 -17.29 8.04 34.02
N LEU A 162 -16.89 7.69 32.79
CA LEU A 162 -17.68 6.80 31.93
C LEU A 162 -17.74 5.39 32.53
N VAL A 163 -18.87 5.06 33.15
CA VAL A 163 -19.16 3.76 33.74
C VAL A 163 -20.01 2.96 32.77
N TYR A 164 -19.52 1.78 32.38
CA TYR A 164 -20.19 0.88 31.45
C TYR A 164 -20.05 -0.58 31.89
N THR A 165 -20.92 -1.44 31.36
CA THR A 165 -20.72 -2.89 31.34
C THR A 165 -20.45 -3.31 29.91
N ASP A 166 -19.33 -4.00 29.70
CA ASP A 166 -19.00 -4.61 28.42
C ASP A 166 -19.85 -5.86 28.18
N LEU A 167 -20.53 -5.92 27.04
CA LEU A 167 -21.31 -7.08 26.58
C LEU A 167 -20.54 -7.93 25.56
N GLY A 168 -19.28 -7.58 25.28
CA GLY A 168 -18.39 -8.22 24.32
C GLY A 168 -18.44 -7.59 22.93
N LEU A 169 -17.68 -8.19 22.01
CA LEU A 169 -17.59 -7.75 20.62
C LEU A 169 -18.98 -7.56 20.00
N ALA A 170 -19.14 -6.43 19.34
CA ALA A 170 -20.39 -6.08 18.68
C ALA A 170 -20.73 -6.99 17.50
N TYR A 171 -19.70 -7.60 16.91
CA TYR A 171 -19.77 -8.50 15.77
C TYR A 171 -18.82 -9.68 15.97
N SER A 172 -19.18 -10.83 15.42
CA SER A 172 -18.27 -11.97 15.33
C SER A 172 -17.39 -11.79 14.10
N ARG A 173 -16.07 -11.70 14.30
CA ARG A 173 -15.11 -11.72 13.19
C ARG A 173 -15.22 -13.06 12.45
N PRO A 174 -15.34 -13.06 11.11
CA PRO A 174 -15.50 -14.30 10.34
C PRO A 174 -14.17 -14.98 10.02
N TYR A 175 -13.03 -14.31 10.23
CA TYR A 175 -11.69 -14.81 9.92
C TYR A 175 -10.97 -15.36 11.16
N PRO A 176 -10.15 -16.42 10.98
CA PRO A 176 -9.28 -16.94 12.03
C PRO A 176 -8.04 -16.04 12.22
N GLY A 177 -7.34 -16.21 13.34
CA GLY A 177 -6.23 -15.36 13.78
C GLY A 177 -6.68 -14.33 14.83
N ASN A 178 -5.76 -13.49 15.31
CA ASN A 178 -6.05 -12.43 16.28
C ASN A 178 -5.70 -11.01 15.78
N GLY A 179 -5.26 -10.87 14.52
CA GLY A 179 -5.00 -9.60 13.89
C GLY A 179 -3.66 -8.95 14.28
N THR A 180 -2.83 -9.64 15.07
CA THR A 180 -1.48 -9.18 15.37
C THR A 180 -0.51 -9.51 14.24
N LEU A 181 0.67 -8.88 14.22
CA LEU A 181 1.72 -9.21 13.24
C LEU A 181 2.16 -10.69 13.32
N ALA A 182 2.11 -11.31 14.52
CA ALA A 182 2.51 -12.69 14.73
C ALA A 182 1.41 -13.70 14.38
N ASP A 183 0.15 -13.29 14.46
CA ASP A 183 -1.03 -14.11 14.15
C ASP A 183 -2.10 -13.27 13.42
N PRO A 184 -1.83 -12.90 12.15
CA PRO A 184 -2.70 -12.02 11.38
C PRO A 184 -4.03 -12.71 11.03
N PHE A 185 -5.07 -11.90 10.86
CA PHE A 185 -6.38 -12.40 10.42
C PHE A 185 -6.30 -12.97 9.00
N GLN A 186 -6.86 -14.16 8.78
CA GLN A 186 -6.74 -14.86 7.50
C GLN A 186 -7.96 -14.61 6.60
N ILE A 187 -7.70 -14.06 5.41
CA ILE A 187 -8.74 -13.77 4.42
C ILE A 187 -8.64 -14.78 3.28
N SER A 188 -9.74 -15.47 2.99
CA SER A 188 -9.78 -16.51 1.95
C SER A 188 -11.04 -16.48 1.09
N THR A 189 -12.01 -15.63 1.43
CA THR A 189 -13.32 -15.58 0.78
C THR A 189 -13.77 -14.14 0.57
N LEU A 190 -14.70 -13.94 -0.37
CA LEU A 190 -15.33 -12.64 -0.59
C LEU A 190 -16.04 -12.14 0.68
N SER A 191 -16.68 -13.00 1.46
CA SER A 191 -17.34 -12.60 2.71
C SER A 191 -16.37 -12.08 3.76
N HIS A 192 -15.14 -12.63 3.85
CA HIS A 192 -14.11 -12.07 4.75
C HIS A 192 -13.69 -10.67 4.28
N LEU A 193 -13.50 -10.51 2.96
CA LEU A 193 -13.10 -9.23 2.38
C LEU A 193 -14.19 -8.17 2.52
N GLN A 194 -15.46 -8.53 2.30
CA GLN A 194 -16.61 -7.65 2.52
C GLN A 194 -16.71 -7.24 3.99
N PHE A 195 -16.55 -8.19 4.91
CA PHE A 195 -16.52 -7.88 6.33
C PHE A 195 -15.43 -6.85 6.66
N LEU A 196 -14.21 -7.05 6.16
CA LEU A 196 -13.13 -6.06 6.32
C LEU A 196 -13.52 -4.69 5.77
N SER A 197 -14.16 -4.62 4.60
CA SER A 197 -14.59 -3.34 4.02
C SER A 197 -15.67 -2.61 4.80
N GLU A 198 -16.51 -3.34 5.52
CA GLU A 198 -17.68 -2.80 6.21
C GLU A 198 -17.41 -2.42 7.67
N HIS A 199 -16.26 -2.83 8.23
CA HIS A 199 -15.93 -2.65 9.65
C HIS A 199 -14.62 -1.85 9.83
N PRO A 200 -14.69 -0.51 9.93
CA PRO A 200 -13.50 0.35 10.05
C PRO A 200 -12.55 0.02 11.21
N PHE A 201 -13.05 -0.52 12.32
CA PHE A 201 -12.24 -0.98 13.45
C PHE A 201 -11.26 -2.10 13.08
N GLU A 202 -11.48 -2.79 11.97
CA GLU A 202 -10.60 -3.84 11.49
C GLU A 202 -9.35 -3.26 10.82
N TRP A 203 -9.37 -1.99 10.42
CA TRP A 203 -8.34 -1.37 9.58
C TRP A 203 -7.04 -1.04 10.29
N ILE A 204 -6.94 -1.29 11.60
CA ILE A 204 -5.69 -1.21 12.38
C ILE A 204 -4.96 -2.55 12.48
N TYR A 205 -5.62 -3.65 12.13
CA TYR A 205 -5.09 -5.00 12.31
C TYR A 205 -4.31 -5.51 11.09
N TYR A 206 -3.61 -6.63 11.27
CA TYR A 206 -2.84 -7.30 10.24
C TYR A 206 -3.62 -8.46 9.63
N PHE A 207 -3.57 -8.56 8.31
CA PHE A 207 -4.28 -9.53 7.49
C PHE A 207 -3.32 -10.28 6.57
N ILE A 208 -3.63 -11.57 6.35
CA ILE A 208 -2.93 -12.43 5.40
C ILE A 208 -3.95 -13.12 4.49
N GLN A 209 -3.73 -13.05 3.18
CA GLN A 209 -4.57 -13.78 2.24
C GLN A 209 -4.07 -15.23 2.09
N THR A 210 -5.00 -16.19 2.09
CA THR A 210 -4.69 -17.63 2.04
C THR A 210 -5.29 -18.34 0.82
N ALA A 211 -6.04 -17.63 -0.02
CA ALA A 211 -6.59 -18.13 -1.27
C ALA A 211 -6.84 -16.99 -2.26
N ASN A 212 -6.94 -17.28 -3.57
CA ASN A 212 -7.50 -16.33 -4.52
C ASN A 212 -8.98 -16.08 -4.20
N ILE A 213 -9.42 -14.82 -4.34
CA ILE A 213 -10.79 -14.41 -4.01
C ILE A 213 -11.48 -13.97 -5.31
N ASP A 214 -12.60 -14.61 -5.64
CA ASP A 214 -13.48 -14.16 -6.71
C ASP A 214 -14.54 -13.20 -6.15
N ALA A 215 -14.50 -11.95 -6.58
CA ALA A 215 -15.38 -10.88 -6.17
C ALA A 215 -16.50 -10.57 -7.18
N ALA A 216 -16.79 -11.46 -8.14
CA ALA A 216 -17.79 -11.24 -9.18
C ALA A 216 -19.18 -10.82 -8.64
N ALA A 217 -19.57 -11.30 -7.45
CA ALA A 217 -20.83 -10.95 -6.81
C ALA A 217 -20.96 -9.45 -6.44
N THR A 218 -19.86 -8.70 -6.42
CA THR A 218 -19.87 -7.23 -6.21
C THR A 218 -20.49 -6.46 -7.38
N SER A 219 -20.65 -7.11 -8.54
CA SER A 219 -21.37 -6.53 -9.69
C SER A 219 -22.90 -6.55 -9.53
N SER A 220 -23.42 -7.38 -8.62
CA SER A 220 -24.85 -7.57 -8.37
C SER A 220 -25.21 -7.09 -6.96
N GLY A 221 -25.53 -5.79 -6.80
CA GLY A 221 -25.94 -5.24 -5.51
C GLY A 221 -25.46 -3.80 -5.28
N VAL A 222 -25.24 -3.45 -4.01
CA VAL A 222 -24.58 -2.19 -3.60
C VAL A 222 -23.10 -2.30 -3.97
N SER A 223 -22.54 -1.27 -4.60
CA SER A 223 -21.11 -1.23 -4.97
C SER A 223 -20.24 -1.56 -3.76
N PHE A 224 -19.19 -2.37 -3.97
CA PHE A 224 -18.21 -2.66 -2.92
C PHE A 224 -17.68 -1.37 -2.28
N GLN A 225 -17.60 -1.36 -0.95
CA GLN A 225 -17.11 -0.21 -0.18
C GLN A 225 -15.58 -0.25 -0.13
N PRO A 226 -14.87 0.81 -0.56
CA PRO A 226 -13.42 0.85 -0.40
C PRO A 226 -12.98 0.71 1.07
N ILE A 227 -11.98 -0.14 1.32
CA ILE A 227 -11.37 -0.33 2.66
C ILE A 227 -10.54 0.92 2.99
N GLY A 228 -10.67 1.48 4.18
CA GLY A 228 -9.97 2.74 4.52
C GLY A 228 -10.73 3.99 4.10
N LEU A 229 -12.06 3.88 3.90
CA LEU A 229 -13.03 4.97 3.77
C LEU A 229 -14.43 4.49 4.20
N PRO A 230 -15.15 5.18 5.11
CA PRO A 230 -16.49 4.75 5.53
C PRO A 230 -17.56 4.96 4.43
N SER A 231 -18.60 4.11 4.42
CA SER A 231 -19.68 4.11 3.42
C SER A 231 -20.70 5.22 3.63
N SER A 232 -20.56 6.32 2.87
CA SER A 232 -21.56 7.41 2.63
C SER A 232 -22.06 8.22 3.85
N ASP A 233 -22.36 9.51 3.61
CA ASP A 233 -22.99 10.50 4.52
C ASP A 233 -22.17 11.14 5.66
N ARG A 234 -20.88 10.84 5.82
CA ARG A 234 -19.99 11.81 6.46
C ARG A 234 -19.66 12.88 5.44
N VAL A 235 -20.54 13.87 5.33
CA VAL A 235 -20.41 15.05 4.46
C VAL A 235 -18.96 15.53 4.52
N PHE A 236 -18.19 15.27 3.46
CA PHE A 236 -17.06 16.14 3.12
C PHE A 236 -17.73 17.47 2.85
N PHE A 237 -17.88 18.28 3.89
CA PHE A 237 -18.43 19.62 3.74
C PHE A 237 -17.55 20.28 2.70
N ASP A 238 -18.20 20.76 1.65
CA ASP A 238 -17.67 21.75 0.75
C ASP A 238 -17.07 22.87 1.63
N LEU A 239 -15.76 22.78 1.86
CA LEU A 239 -15.03 23.73 2.67
C LEU A 239 -14.81 25.05 1.93
N GLY A 240 -15.42 25.23 0.73
CA GLY A 240 -15.32 26.44 -0.07
C GLY A 240 -13.87 26.81 -0.36
N GLU A 241 -13.32 26.34 -1.48
CA GLU A 241 -12.02 26.82 -2.00
C GLU A 241 -10.86 26.90 -0.99
N ILE A 242 -10.72 25.92 -0.10
CA ILE A 242 -9.45 25.71 0.63
C ILE A 242 -8.98 24.29 0.35
N ASP A 243 -8.21 24.15 -0.73
CA ASP A 243 -7.67 22.90 -1.32
C ASP A 243 -6.77 22.05 -0.38
N TYR A 244 -6.61 22.41 0.90
CA TYR A 244 -5.54 21.87 1.75
C TYR A 244 -5.98 21.31 3.11
N LEU A 245 -7.26 21.39 3.47
CA LEU A 245 -7.77 20.84 4.75
C LEU A 245 -8.33 19.40 4.75
N PRO A 246 -8.62 18.69 3.62
CA PRO A 246 -9.22 17.34 3.69
C PRO A 246 -8.26 16.21 4.08
N ILE A 247 -6.95 16.36 3.86
CA ILE A 247 -5.97 15.27 3.97
C ILE A 247 -5.70 14.82 5.42
N LEU A 248 -5.73 15.75 6.39
CA LEU A 248 -5.52 15.40 7.80
C LEU A 248 -6.66 14.52 8.34
N TYR A 249 -7.90 14.75 7.89
CA TYR A 249 -9.08 13.96 8.27
C TYR A 249 -9.10 12.56 7.65
N LEU A 250 -8.47 12.36 6.48
CA LEU A 250 -8.42 11.05 5.82
C LEU A 250 -7.53 10.04 6.57
N ASN A 251 -6.55 10.52 7.35
CA ASN A 251 -5.67 9.65 8.11
C ASN A 251 -6.43 8.81 9.15
N ASP A 252 -7.47 9.38 9.76
CA ASP A 252 -8.23 8.72 10.83
C ASP A 252 -9.04 7.53 10.34
N TYR A 253 -9.49 7.61 9.09
CA TYR A 253 -10.30 6.58 8.45
C TYR A 253 -9.51 5.69 7.51
N SER A 254 -8.20 5.84 7.44
CA SER A 254 -7.35 5.09 6.54
C SER A 254 -7.13 3.64 6.99
N PHE A 255 -6.74 2.79 6.04
CA PHE A 255 -6.17 1.49 6.37
C PHE A 255 -4.76 1.67 6.94
N LYS A 256 -4.63 1.55 8.27
CA LYS A 256 -3.39 1.73 9.05
C LYS A 256 -2.64 0.42 9.27
N GLY A 257 -3.35 -0.70 9.20
CA GLY A 257 -2.86 -2.05 9.43
C GLY A 257 -1.99 -2.59 8.29
N GLY A 258 -1.82 -3.91 8.28
CA GLY A 258 -1.05 -4.62 7.26
C GLY A 258 -1.91 -5.58 6.46
N TYR A 259 -1.76 -5.64 5.14
CA TYR A 259 -2.40 -6.65 4.29
C TYR A 259 -1.33 -7.34 3.44
N ASP A 260 -1.02 -8.60 3.72
CA ASP A 260 -0.13 -9.44 2.91
C ASP A 260 -0.96 -10.39 2.04
N GLY A 261 -1.04 -10.11 0.75
CA GLY A 261 -1.73 -10.93 -0.23
C GLY A 261 -1.06 -12.29 -0.49
N LYS A 262 0.17 -12.52 -0.02
CA LYS A 262 0.96 -13.76 -0.24
C LYS A 262 1.08 -14.21 -1.70
N GLY A 263 0.90 -13.29 -2.64
CA GLY A 263 0.90 -13.56 -4.09
C GLY A 263 -0.45 -14.01 -4.63
N PHE A 264 -1.48 -14.14 -3.77
CA PHE A 264 -2.85 -14.37 -4.21
C PHE A 264 -3.46 -13.11 -4.82
N SER A 265 -4.57 -13.31 -5.53
CA SER A 265 -5.28 -12.26 -6.23
C SER A 265 -6.74 -12.14 -5.79
N ILE A 266 -7.28 -10.94 -5.97
CA ILE A 266 -8.71 -10.64 -5.93
C ILE A 266 -9.14 -10.37 -7.37
N SER A 267 -10.07 -11.17 -7.89
CA SER A 267 -10.53 -11.09 -9.27
C SER A 267 -11.98 -10.63 -9.40
N ASN A 268 -12.35 -10.07 -10.54
CA ASN A 268 -13.73 -9.72 -10.88
C ASN A 268 -14.37 -8.72 -9.90
N LEU A 269 -13.55 -7.89 -9.24
CA LEU A 269 -14.04 -6.87 -8.33
C LEU A 269 -14.73 -5.75 -9.14
N HIS A 270 -15.93 -5.37 -8.72
CA HIS A 270 -16.68 -4.28 -9.30
C HIS A 270 -16.92 -3.19 -8.26
N ILE A 271 -16.37 -2.00 -8.51
CA ILE A 271 -16.60 -0.79 -7.73
C ILE A 271 -17.14 0.27 -8.69
N ASN A 272 -18.34 0.77 -8.44
CA ASN A 272 -18.99 1.78 -9.27
C ASN A 272 -19.47 2.95 -8.40
N ARG A 273 -18.58 3.93 -8.21
CA ARG A 273 -18.76 5.10 -7.36
C ARG A 273 -18.32 6.38 -8.08
N PRO A 274 -18.91 6.74 -9.22
CA PRO A 274 -18.41 7.78 -10.13
C PRO A 274 -18.39 9.20 -9.54
N THR A 275 -19.01 9.41 -8.37
CA THR A 275 -19.04 10.70 -7.66
C THR A 275 -18.25 10.65 -6.35
N SER A 276 -17.65 9.51 -5.99
CA SER A 276 -16.83 9.38 -4.77
C SER A 276 -15.36 9.52 -5.13
N ASP A 277 -14.64 10.27 -4.31
CA ASP A 277 -13.18 10.35 -4.40
C ASP A 277 -12.53 9.16 -3.68
N TYR A 278 -11.23 8.95 -3.94
CA TYR A 278 -10.39 7.96 -3.27
C TYR A 278 -10.91 6.53 -3.46
N VAL A 279 -11.05 6.10 -4.71
CA VAL A 279 -11.69 4.82 -5.03
C VAL A 279 -10.67 3.78 -5.47
N GLY A 280 -10.68 2.64 -4.78
CA GLY A 280 -9.96 1.41 -5.11
C GLY A 280 -10.43 0.28 -4.20
N LEU A 281 -9.79 -0.90 -4.24
CA LEU A 281 -10.03 -1.90 -3.20
C LEU A 281 -9.83 -1.28 -1.81
N PHE A 282 -8.74 -0.54 -1.67
CA PHE A 282 -8.51 0.39 -0.59
C PHE A 282 -8.83 1.81 -1.06
N GLY A 283 -9.55 2.57 -0.24
CA GLY A 283 -9.76 3.98 -0.47
C GLY A 283 -8.52 4.78 -0.10
N VAL A 284 -8.18 4.79 1.19
CA VAL A 284 -6.97 5.45 1.72
C VAL A 284 -6.10 4.45 2.48
N VAL A 285 -4.80 4.46 2.20
CA VAL A 285 -3.80 3.60 2.86
C VAL A 285 -2.72 4.45 3.55
N THR A 286 -2.49 4.21 4.83
CA THR A 286 -1.34 4.75 5.61
C THR A 286 -0.48 3.64 6.21
N GLY A 287 -1.00 2.41 6.22
CA GLY A 287 -0.34 1.17 6.59
C GLY A 287 0.39 0.49 5.43
N ILE A 288 0.42 -0.83 5.43
CA ILE A 288 1.23 -1.64 4.50
C ILE A 288 0.33 -2.58 3.70
N VAL A 289 0.41 -2.55 2.37
CA VAL A 289 -0.26 -3.52 1.49
C VAL A 289 0.78 -4.14 0.57
N ILE A 290 0.97 -5.45 0.65
CA ILE A 290 2.00 -6.16 -0.11
C ILE A 290 1.51 -7.45 -0.77
N ASN A 291 2.20 -7.88 -1.82
CA ASN A 291 2.02 -9.18 -2.47
C ASN A 291 0.58 -9.46 -2.95
N LEU A 292 -0.14 -8.46 -3.42
CA LEU A 292 -1.54 -8.57 -3.79
C LEU A 292 -1.79 -8.25 -5.27
N GLY A 293 -2.48 -9.16 -5.96
CA GLY A 293 -2.93 -8.96 -7.34
C GLY A 293 -4.39 -8.55 -7.45
N ILE A 294 -4.70 -7.55 -8.27
CA ILE A 294 -6.07 -7.22 -8.70
C ILE A 294 -6.25 -7.66 -10.16
N ARG A 295 -7.25 -8.48 -10.46
CA ARG A 295 -7.38 -9.12 -11.77
C ARG A 295 -8.78 -8.99 -12.37
N ASN A 296 -8.89 -8.67 -13.65
CA ASN A 296 -10.17 -8.67 -14.36
C ASN A 296 -11.26 -7.83 -13.64
N SER A 297 -10.86 -6.71 -13.06
CA SER A 297 -11.72 -5.88 -12.20
C SER A 297 -12.10 -4.58 -12.88
N THR A 298 -13.28 -4.05 -12.54
CA THR A 298 -13.76 -2.76 -13.03
C THR A 298 -13.95 -1.81 -11.85
N ILE A 299 -13.20 -0.71 -11.84
CA ILE A 299 -13.21 0.30 -10.79
C ILE A 299 -13.57 1.64 -11.41
N THR A 300 -14.63 2.27 -10.93
CA THR A 300 -15.08 3.60 -11.35
C THR A 300 -15.20 4.50 -10.13
N GLY A 301 -14.45 5.59 -10.11
CA GLY A 301 -14.44 6.62 -9.08
C GLY A 301 -14.56 8.03 -9.66
N ASN A 302 -14.33 9.05 -8.85
CA ASN A 302 -14.17 10.44 -9.25
C ASN A 302 -12.68 10.84 -9.19
N ASN A 303 -12.23 11.54 -8.15
CA ASN A 303 -10.81 11.90 -8.00
C ASN A 303 -10.03 10.83 -7.24
N SER A 304 -8.75 10.65 -7.57
CA SER A 304 -7.86 9.67 -6.91
C SER A 304 -8.41 8.25 -7.02
N THR A 305 -8.39 7.69 -8.24
CA THR A 305 -8.94 6.35 -8.52
C THR A 305 -7.83 5.40 -8.96
N GLY A 306 -7.76 4.23 -8.32
CA GLY A 306 -6.82 3.16 -8.66
C GLY A 306 -7.41 1.77 -8.44
N ALA A 307 -6.89 0.74 -9.13
CA ALA A 307 -7.40 -0.62 -8.93
C ALA A 307 -7.16 -1.14 -7.49
N LEU A 308 -5.98 -0.84 -6.94
CA LEU A 308 -5.61 -1.23 -5.58
C LEU A 308 -5.98 -0.16 -4.56
N ALA A 309 -5.52 1.08 -4.77
CA ALA A 309 -5.71 2.17 -3.82
C ALA A 309 -6.17 3.46 -4.51
N GLY A 310 -7.09 4.18 -3.89
CA GLY A 310 -7.41 5.55 -4.31
C GLY A 310 -6.28 6.51 -3.95
N LEU A 311 -5.92 6.55 -2.67
CA LEU A 311 -4.85 7.39 -2.11
C LEU A 311 -3.94 6.57 -1.18
N VAL A 312 -2.64 6.78 -1.29
CA VAL A 312 -1.65 6.36 -0.30
C VAL A 312 -1.06 7.60 0.33
N LEU A 313 -1.10 7.66 1.66
CA LEU A 313 -0.82 8.86 2.44
C LEU A 313 0.24 8.59 3.52
N GLY A 314 1.03 9.61 3.85
CA GLY A 314 1.88 9.61 5.05
C GLY A 314 2.99 8.56 4.98
N SER A 315 2.91 7.49 5.78
CA SER A 315 3.89 6.40 5.80
C SER A 315 3.43 5.13 5.07
N GLY A 316 2.36 5.23 4.29
CA GLY A 316 1.80 4.11 3.51
C GLY A 316 2.83 3.41 2.60
N LYS A 317 2.72 2.09 2.49
CA LYS A 317 3.63 1.30 1.66
C LYS A 317 2.86 0.33 0.78
N ILE A 318 3.14 0.38 -0.51
CA ILE A 318 2.65 -0.59 -1.49
C ILE A 318 3.85 -1.34 -2.05
N GLY A 319 3.85 -2.68 -1.93
CA GLY A 319 5.01 -3.49 -2.31
C GLY A 319 4.63 -4.79 -3.01
N ALA A 320 5.22 -5.12 -4.16
CA ALA A 320 4.92 -6.37 -4.85
C ALA A 320 3.41 -6.53 -5.19
N CYS A 321 2.73 -5.43 -5.52
CA CYS A 321 1.32 -5.43 -5.87
C CYS A 321 1.13 -5.18 -7.37
N TYR A 322 0.08 -5.74 -7.96
CA TYR A 322 -0.17 -5.56 -9.38
C TYR A 322 -1.65 -5.47 -9.75
N SER A 323 -1.92 -4.85 -10.89
CA SER A 323 -3.22 -4.89 -11.57
C SER A 323 -3.07 -5.47 -12.98
N VAL A 324 -4.01 -6.32 -13.40
CA VAL A 324 -4.00 -6.90 -14.74
C VAL A 324 -5.41 -7.16 -15.28
N TYR A 325 -5.62 -6.84 -16.55
CA TYR A 325 -6.94 -6.86 -17.18
C TYR A 325 -7.98 -5.99 -16.44
N CYS A 326 -7.52 -4.91 -15.80
CA CYS A 326 -8.40 -4.00 -15.08
C CYS A 326 -8.92 -2.91 -16.00
N THR A 327 -10.11 -2.40 -15.68
CA THR A 327 -10.70 -1.18 -16.24
C THR A 327 -10.81 -0.19 -15.08
N VAL A 328 -10.03 0.88 -15.11
CA VAL A 328 -10.02 1.91 -14.06
C VAL A 328 -10.41 3.24 -14.68
N SER A 329 -11.51 3.84 -14.19
CA SER A 329 -12.06 5.07 -14.74
C SER A 329 -12.31 6.09 -13.63
N GLY A 330 -11.91 7.34 -13.85
CA GLY A 330 -12.18 8.44 -12.92
C GLY A 330 -12.16 9.80 -13.61
N ASN A 331 -12.12 10.87 -12.82
CA ASN A 331 -12.02 12.24 -13.28
C ASN A 331 -10.56 12.75 -13.22
N GLN A 332 -10.00 12.92 -12.03
CA GLN A 332 -8.62 13.36 -11.83
C GLN A 332 -7.79 12.34 -11.04
N TYR A 333 -6.48 12.32 -11.25
CA TYR A 333 -5.55 11.44 -10.54
C TYR A 333 -5.94 9.96 -10.66
N VAL A 334 -5.99 9.47 -11.90
CA VAL A 334 -6.37 8.08 -12.16
C VAL A 334 -5.10 7.29 -12.49
N GLY A 335 -4.81 6.28 -11.68
CA GLY A 335 -3.72 5.34 -11.92
C GLY A 335 -4.24 3.93 -12.17
N GLY A 336 -3.54 3.14 -12.98
CA GLY A 336 -3.91 1.73 -13.15
C GLY A 336 -3.86 0.93 -11.85
N LEU A 337 -2.96 1.29 -10.93
CA LEU A 337 -2.85 0.65 -9.61
C LEU A 337 -3.24 1.60 -8.48
N ILE A 338 -2.74 2.84 -8.49
CA ILE A 338 -2.91 3.81 -7.40
C ILE A 338 -3.35 5.15 -7.97
N GLY A 339 -4.39 5.77 -7.43
CA GLY A 339 -4.80 7.12 -7.85
C GLY A 339 -3.74 8.17 -7.52
N SER A 340 -3.47 8.36 -6.22
CA SER A 340 -2.53 9.38 -5.71
C SER A 340 -1.59 8.83 -4.65
N LEU A 341 -0.34 9.30 -4.69
CA LEU A 341 0.66 9.17 -3.63
C LEU A 341 0.93 10.56 -3.07
N GLU A 342 0.70 10.76 -1.77
CA GLU A 342 0.88 12.06 -1.12
C GLU A 342 1.68 11.90 0.18
N GLY A 343 2.96 12.24 0.12
CA GLY A 343 3.88 12.08 1.24
C GLY A 343 3.60 13.10 2.34
N LEU A 344 3.37 12.65 3.58
CA LEU A 344 3.29 13.52 4.76
C LEU A 344 4.36 13.11 5.77
N SER A 345 5.31 14.00 6.08
CA SER A 345 6.25 13.97 7.21
C SER A 345 7.02 12.68 7.57
N SER A 346 8.35 12.77 7.65
CA SER A 346 9.34 11.83 8.26
C SER A 346 9.40 10.36 7.80
N GLY A 347 8.32 9.81 7.24
CA GLY A 347 8.26 8.52 6.58
C GLY A 347 8.32 8.70 5.06
N GLN A 348 9.24 8.00 4.40
CA GLN A 348 9.24 7.96 2.94
C GLN A 348 8.10 7.02 2.49
N LEU A 349 7.20 7.52 1.64
CA LEU A 349 6.25 6.68 0.90
C LEU A 349 6.99 5.92 -0.18
N TYR A 350 6.72 4.62 -0.29
CA TYR A 350 7.30 3.81 -1.35
C TYR A 350 6.23 2.96 -2.02
N VAL A 351 6.15 3.10 -3.33
CA VAL A 351 5.67 2.06 -4.22
C VAL A 351 6.90 1.32 -4.70
N ASP A 352 6.99 0.04 -4.39
CA ASP A 352 8.12 -0.80 -4.81
C ASP A 352 7.60 -2.08 -5.47
N CYS A 353 8.32 -2.56 -6.48
CA CYS A 353 8.01 -3.82 -7.16
C CYS A 353 6.55 -3.91 -7.62
N SER A 354 5.97 -2.84 -8.16
CA SER A 354 4.55 -2.82 -8.50
C SER A 354 4.30 -2.67 -10.00
N ALA A 355 3.18 -3.22 -10.47
CA ALA A 355 2.91 -3.29 -11.91
C ALA A 355 1.46 -3.06 -12.31
N THR A 356 1.27 -2.46 -13.48
CA THR A 356 0.00 -2.49 -14.22
C THR A 356 0.23 -3.12 -15.58
N THR A 357 -0.55 -4.13 -15.93
CA THR A 357 -0.41 -4.80 -17.23
C THR A 357 -1.76 -5.00 -17.91
N LEU A 358 -1.80 -4.94 -19.24
CA LEU A 358 -2.99 -5.31 -20.05
C LEU A 358 -4.29 -4.64 -19.57
N SER A 359 -4.19 -3.44 -19.02
CA SER A 359 -5.30 -2.73 -18.38
C SER A 359 -5.69 -1.50 -19.18
N ASN A 360 -6.89 -1.00 -18.94
CA ASN A 360 -7.36 0.23 -19.56
C ASN A 360 -7.65 1.25 -18.46
N ILE A 361 -7.07 2.44 -18.61
CA ILE A 361 -7.11 3.51 -17.63
C ILE A 361 -7.71 4.74 -18.30
N TRP A 362 -8.76 5.30 -17.72
CA TRP A 362 -9.46 6.47 -18.24
C TRP A 362 -9.61 7.59 -17.22
N GLY A 363 -9.42 8.83 -17.67
CA GLY A 363 -9.91 9.99 -16.94
C GLY A 363 -9.74 11.31 -17.67
N ASN A 364 -9.93 12.42 -16.98
CA ASN A 364 -9.88 13.76 -17.56
C ASN A 364 -8.53 14.45 -17.37
N SER A 365 -7.88 14.31 -16.21
CA SER A 365 -6.59 14.94 -15.91
C SER A 365 -5.70 14.07 -15.03
N ASP A 366 -4.37 14.17 -15.23
CA ASP A 366 -3.34 13.53 -14.42
C ASP A 366 -3.50 12.00 -14.36
N ILE A 367 -3.42 11.37 -15.53
CA ILE A 367 -3.68 9.94 -15.70
C ILE A 367 -2.36 9.20 -15.89
N GLY A 368 -2.08 8.21 -15.03
CA GLY A 368 -0.89 7.38 -15.14
C GLY A 368 -1.21 5.91 -15.35
N GLY A 369 -0.32 5.20 -16.07
CA GLY A 369 -0.47 3.76 -16.20
C GLY A 369 -0.35 3.01 -14.87
N LEU A 370 0.48 3.49 -13.94
CA LEU A 370 0.61 2.93 -12.60
C LEU A 370 0.02 3.87 -11.54
N VAL A 371 0.45 5.13 -11.54
CA VAL A 371 0.11 6.15 -10.54
C VAL A 371 -0.42 7.42 -11.22
N GLY A 372 -1.59 7.91 -10.84
CA GLY A 372 -2.11 9.18 -11.36
C GLY A 372 -1.24 10.37 -10.93
N LEU A 373 -1.16 10.61 -9.62
CA LEU A 373 -0.37 11.67 -9.00
C LEU A 373 0.72 11.11 -8.07
N ASN A 374 1.96 11.59 -8.24
CA ASN A 374 3.08 11.36 -7.33
C ASN A 374 3.49 12.68 -6.67
N TYR A 375 3.06 12.95 -5.44
CA TYR A 375 3.37 14.18 -4.69
C TYR A 375 4.32 13.83 -3.53
N GLY A 376 5.60 14.23 -3.65
CA GLY A 376 6.60 14.05 -2.59
C GLY A 376 6.87 12.60 -2.19
N SER A 377 6.75 11.66 -3.13
CA SER A 377 6.79 10.21 -2.87
C SER A 377 7.79 9.48 -3.76
N ILE A 378 8.08 8.22 -3.43
CA ILE A 378 9.06 7.38 -4.12
C ILE A 378 8.38 6.22 -4.85
N ILE A 379 8.68 6.09 -6.15
CA ILE A 379 8.29 4.95 -6.99
C ILE A 379 9.58 4.25 -7.45
N ASN A 380 9.77 3.02 -7.01
CA ASN A 380 10.94 2.21 -7.35
C ASN A 380 10.52 0.90 -8.02
N ASN A 381 11.40 0.38 -8.87
CA ASN A 381 11.31 -0.96 -9.44
C ASN A 381 9.90 -1.31 -9.95
N SER A 382 9.25 -0.39 -10.65
CA SER A 382 7.84 -0.52 -11.00
C SER A 382 7.60 -0.29 -12.48
N TYR A 383 6.54 -0.85 -13.03
CA TYR A 383 6.32 -0.74 -14.46
C TYR A 383 4.85 -0.72 -14.89
N CYS A 384 4.63 -0.21 -16.10
CA CYS A 384 3.35 -0.35 -16.78
C CYS A 384 3.58 -0.84 -18.22
N THR A 385 3.01 -1.98 -18.59
CA THR A 385 3.17 -2.56 -19.93
C THR A 385 1.82 -2.93 -20.54
N GLU A 386 1.75 -2.90 -21.87
CA GLU A 386 0.62 -3.40 -22.66
C GLU A 386 -0.76 -2.83 -22.24
N SER A 387 -0.77 -1.69 -21.55
CA SER A 387 -1.98 -1.02 -21.07
C SER A 387 -2.29 0.19 -21.94
N ASN A 388 -3.54 0.66 -21.86
CA ASN A 388 -4.01 1.85 -22.56
C ASN A 388 -4.33 2.95 -21.55
N VAL A 389 -3.53 4.01 -21.52
CA VAL A 389 -3.77 5.22 -20.73
C VAL A 389 -4.49 6.23 -21.62
N THR A 390 -5.73 6.57 -21.29
CA THR A 390 -6.62 7.34 -22.19
C THR A 390 -7.27 8.52 -21.46
N LEU A 391 -7.04 9.74 -21.94
CA LEU A 391 -7.79 10.92 -21.51
C LEU A 391 -9.12 11.04 -22.27
N TYR A 392 -10.16 11.52 -21.60
CA TYR A 392 -11.38 11.94 -22.25
C TYR A 392 -11.17 13.27 -23.00
N TYR A 393 -11.85 13.43 -24.13
CA TYR A 393 -11.60 14.55 -25.05
C TYR A 393 -11.93 15.94 -24.47
N SER A 394 -12.68 16.03 -23.37
CA SER A 394 -13.30 17.25 -22.85
C SER A 394 -12.52 18.05 -21.80
N ALA A 395 -11.37 17.58 -21.31
CA ALA A 395 -10.67 18.27 -20.21
C ALA A 395 -9.88 19.52 -20.66
N GLU A 396 -9.79 20.55 -19.81
CA GLU A 396 -9.00 21.76 -20.07
C GLU A 396 -7.50 21.57 -19.79
N VAL A 397 -7.15 20.77 -18.78
CA VAL A 397 -5.78 20.33 -18.46
C VAL A 397 -5.68 18.83 -18.73
N LYS A 398 -4.66 18.40 -19.47
CA LYS A 398 -4.59 17.07 -20.07
C LYS A 398 -3.22 16.43 -19.86
N ASN A 399 -2.91 16.04 -18.63
CA ASN A 399 -1.67 15.35 -18.34
C ASN A 399 -1.91 13.84 -18.34
N ALA A 400 -1.14 13.10 -19.13
CA ALA A 400 -1.08 11.66 -18.99
C ALA A 400 0.32 11.13 -19.23
N GLY A 401 0.72 10.16 -18.42
CA GLY A 401 2.00 9.48 -18.57
C GLY A 401 1.86 7.97 -18.58
N GLY A 402 2.76 7.31 -19.30
CA GLY A 402 2.73 5.85 -19.41
C GLY A 402 2.91 5.14 -18.06
N LEU A 403 3.65 5.73 -17.12
CA LEU A 403 3.81 5.24 -15.75
C LEU A 403 3.12 6.18 -14.74
N VAL A 404 3.45 7.47 -14.80
CA VAL A 404 2.96 8.48 -13.84
C VAL A 404 2.27 9.61 -14.58
N GLY A 405 1.05 9.99 -14.18
CA GLY A 405 0.37 11.15 -14.77
C GLY A 405 1.14 12.43 -14.52
N THR A 406 1.27 12.78 -13.24
CA THR A 406 1.97 14.00 -12.79
C THR A 406 2.85 13.70 -11.59
N SER A 407 4.06 14.26 -11.55
CA SER A 407 4.99 14.13 -10.43
C SER A 407 5.34 15.52 -9.87
N ARG A 408 5.14 15.74 -8.56
CA ARG A 408 5.27 17.04 -7.88
C ARG A 408 6.19 16.96 -6.67
N ILE A 409 6.98 18.01 -6.45
CA ILE A 409 7.80 18.18 -5.25
C ILE A 409 6.92 18.72 -4.14
N GLY A 410 7.07 18.16 -2.95
CA GLY A 410 6.53 18.71 -1.74
C GLY A 410 5.45 17.83 -1.13
N ASP A 411 4.69 18.41 -0.22
CA ASP A 411 3.41 17.89 0.22
C ASP A 411 2.34 18.98 0.13
N PRO A 412 1.07 18.62 0.33
CA PRO A 412 -0.03 19.59 0.41
C PRO A 412 0.12 20.65 1.52
N PHE A 413 1.09 20.54 2.43
CA PHE A 413 1.36 21.53 3.48
C PHE A 413 2.57 22.43 3.15
N GLY A 414 3.15 22.30 1.96
CA GLY A 414 4.28 23.10 1.49
C GLY A 414 5.64 22.65 2.03
N PHE A 415 5.75 21.47 2.64
CA PHE A 415 7.03 20.91 3.05
C PHE A 415 7.77 20.31 1.85
N PRO A 416 9.09 20.56 1.70
CA PRO A 416 9.82 20.18 0.50
C PRO A 416 10.28 18.71 0.53
N TYR A 417 9.39 17.77 0.20
CA TYR A 417 9.73 16.35 0.01
C TYR A 417 10.06 16.02 -1.45
N PRO A 418 11.13 15.26 -1.73
CA PRO A 418 11.47 14.89 -3.10
C PRO A 418 10.46 13.89 -3.65
N ALA A 419 10.04 14.12 -4.90
CA ALA A 419 9.39 13.08 -5.69
C ALA A 419 10.46 12.33 -6.49
N VAL A 420 10.43 11.00 -6.39
CA VAL A 420 11.49 10.15 -6.93
C VAL A 420 10.88 9.01 -7.73
N ILE A 421 11.38 8.81 -8.94
CA ILE A 421 11.04 7.67 -9.80
C ILE A 421 12.35 7.00 -10.21
N ARG A 422 12.59 5.76 -9.74
CA ARG A 422 13.81 5.00 -10.10
C ARG A 422 13.52 3.61 -10.60
N ASN A 423 14.42 3.14 -11.46
CA ASN A 423 14.44 1.77 -11.95
C ASN A 423 13.06 1.32 -12.47
N SER A 424 12.34 2.22 -13.13
CA SER A 424 10.95 2.02 -13.49
C SER A 424 10.72 2.25 -14.97
N PHE A 425 9.70 1.63 -15.56
CA PHE A 425 9.50 1.81 -16.99
C PHE A 425 8.04 1.73 -17.46
N SER A 426 7.81 2.26 -18.66
CA SER A 426 6.53 2.10 -19.36
C SER A 426 6.73 1.62 -20.79
N SER A 427 5.90 0.68 -21.23
CA SER A 427 5.67 0.39 -22.65
C SER A 427 4.20 0.54 -23.06
N SER A 428 3.37 1.10 -22.18
CA SER A 428 1.94 1.29 -22.39
C SER A 428 1.62 2.45 -23.32
N ALA A 429 0.56 2.30 -24.11
CA ALA A 429 0.07 3.32 -25.03
C ALA A 429 -0.59 4.48 -24.28
N VAL A 430 -0.29 5.73 -24.65
CA VAL A 430 -0.85 6.94 -24.02
C VAL A 430 -1.61 7.78 -25.05
N ARG A 431 -2.88 8.13 -24.76
CA ARG A 431 -3.81 8.79 -25.68
C ARG A 431 -4.67 9.86 -25.00
N PRO A 432 -5.12 10.91 -25.73
CA PRO A 432 -4.56 11.38 -26.99
C PRO A 432 -3.19 12.03 -26.74
N THR A 433 -2.36 12.16 -27.78
CA THR A 433 -0.92 12.43 -27.64
C THR A 433 -0.53 13.89 -27.37
N THR A 434 -1.47 14.76 -27.03
CA THR A 434 -1.22 16.19 -26.78
C THR A 434 -1.11 16.44 -25.29
N ASN A 435 0.02 16.99 -24.83
CA ASN A 435 0.36 17.22 -23.41
C ASN A 435 0.55 15.95 -22.56
N THR A 436 1.05 14.90 -23.19
CA THR A 436 1.29 13.60 -22.54
C THR A 436 2.73 13.16 -22.73
N GLY A 437 3.23 12.30 -21.85
CA GLY A 437 4.60 11.79 -21.91
C GLY A 437 4.68 10.27 -21.88
N GLY A 438 5.75 9.72 -22.45
CA GLY A 438 5.94 8.27 -22.53
C GLY A 438 6.13 7.58 -21.16
N LEU A 439 6.78 8.25 -20.20
CA LEU A 439 6.93 7.78 -18.82
C LEU A 439 6.11 8.63 -17.85
N ILE A 440 6.35 9.95 -17.87
CA ILE A 440 5.71 10.94 -16.98
C ILE A 440 5.00 11.97 -17.86
N GLY A 441 3.73 12.24 -17.56
CA GLY A 441 2.95 13.26 -18.28
C GLY A 441 3.45 14.67 -18.00
N GLU A 442 3.43 15.09 -16.74
CA GLU A 442 3.88 16.42 -16.33
C GLU A 442 4.77 16.40 -15.08
N VAL A 443 5.72 17.33 -15.07
CA VAL A 443 6.51 17.73 -13.90
C VAL A 443 6.36 19.25 -13.74
N PRO A 444 5.40 19.74 -12.95
CA PRO A 444 5.20 21.17 -12.77
C PRO A 444 6.35 21.78 -11.95
N PRO A 445 6.60 23.10 -12.12
CA PRO A 445 7.59 23.80 -11.31
C PRO A 445 7.23 23.72 -9.82
N PRO A 446 8.22 23.79 -8.91
CA PRO A 446 7.96 23.77 -7.49
C PRO A 446 7.07 24.96 -7.10
N GLU A 447 6.07 24.71 -6.25
CA GLU A 447 5.14 25.75 -5.78
C GLU A 447 5.87 26.90 -5.05
N ASN A 448 6.95 26.56 -4.34
CA ASN A 448 7.88 27.53 -3.79
C ASN A 448 9.15 27.63 -4.67
N PRO A 449 9.40 28.78 -5.34
CA PRO A 449 10.55 28.94 -6.23
C PRO A 449 11.91 28.92 -5.50
N ASN A 450 11.92 29.01 -4.17
CA ASN A 450 13.13 28.87 -3.35
C ASN A 450 13.36 27.42 -2.86
N ASN A 451 12.52 26.47 -3.29
CA ASN A 451 12.70 25.08 -2.93
C ASN A 451 13.96 24.51 -3.62
N ILE A 452 14.86 23.94 -2.83
CA ILE A 452 16.12 23.34 -3.28
C ILE A 452 16.00 21.84 -3.62
N VAL A 453 14.80 21.27 -3.43
CA VAL A 453 14.52 19.86 -3.67
C VAL A 453 14.05 19.66 -5.11
N GLU A 454 14.59 18.65 -5.80
CA GLU A 454 14.29 18.36 -7.21
C GLU A 454 13.48 17.07 -7.36
N ILE A 455 12.83 16.90 -8.52
CA ILE A 455 12.22 15.64 -8.95
C ILE A 455 13.32 14.77 -9.54
N ILE A 456 13.51 13.59 -8.95
CA ILE A 456 14.59 12.68 -9.32
C ILE A 456 14.02 11.57 -10.18
N VAL A 457 14.40 11.54 -11.47
CA VAL A 457 14.02 10.45 -12.38
C VAL A 457 15.29 9.76 -12.87
N GLU A 458 15.58 8.60 -12.31
CA GLU A 458 16.84 7.88 -12.55
C GLU A 458 16.58 6.48 -13.10
N ASN A 459 17.41 6.04 -14.05
CA ASN A 459 17.40 4.67 -14.58
C ASN A 459 16.00 4.18 -14.99
N SER A 460 15.19 5.12 -15.50
CA SER A 460 13.78 4.89 -15.80
C SER A 460 13.49 5.24 -17.25
N PHE A 461 12.69 4.40 -17.91
CA PHE A 461 12.65 4.34 -19.37
C PHE A 461 11.22 4.28 -19.90
N TRP A 462 11.01 4.77 -21.12
CA TRP A 462 9.80 4.44 -21.86
C TRP A 462 10.11 3.93 -23.26
N ASP A 463 9.23 3.08 -23.77
CA ASP A 463 9.26 2.63 -25.14
C ASP A 463 8.65 3.71 -26.06
N THR A 464 9.47 4.31 -26.91
CA THR A 464 9.07 5.40 -27.82
C THR A 464 8.15 4.95 -28.95
N GLN A 465 8.05 3.65 -29.22
CA GLN A 465 7.27 3.07 -30.31
C GLN A 465 5.90 2.61 -29.81
N THR A 466 5.85 1.88 -28.69
CA THR A 466 4.59 1.36 -28.15
C THR A 466 3.80 2.40 -27.36
N SER A 467 4.49 3.35 -26.70
CA SER A 467 3.81 4.47 -26.03
C SER A 467 3.15 5.46 -27.00
N MET A 468 3.63 5.48 -28.26
CA MET A 468 3.34 6.50 -29.28
C MET A 468 3.87 7.90 -28.91
N HIS A 469 4.91 7.97 -28.07
CA HIS A 469 5.52 9.23 -27.60
C HIS A 469 7.02 9.28 -27.79
N THR A 470 7.50 10.38 -28.38
CA THR A 470 8.94 10.68 -28.51
C THR A 470 9.49 11.50 -27.35
N VAL A 471 8.62 12.05 -26.48
CA VAL A 471 8.98 12.90 -25.35
C VAL A 471 8.32 12.43 -24.05
N SER A 472 8.86 12.88 -22.92
CA SER A 472 8.36 12.62 -21.57
C SER A 472 8.88 13.73 -20.66
N ALA A 473 8.15 14.07 -19.60
CA ALA A 473 8.60 15.06 -18.61
C ALA A 473 9.83 14.59 -17.81
N GLY A 474 10.12 13.28 -17.81
CA GLY A 474 11.33 12.69 -17.26
C GLY A 474 11.59 11.27 -17.77
N GLY A 475 12.76 10.74 -17.41
CA GLY A 475 13.26 9.42 -17.84
C GLY A 475 14.01 9.47 -19.18
N SER A 476 14.31 8.30 -19.74
CA SER A 476 14.95 8.17 -21.06
C SER A 476 14.13 7.32 -22.04
N GLY A 477 13.85 7.87 -23.22
CA GLY A 477 13.19 7.15 -24.30
C GLY A 477 14.11 6.10 -24.92
N LYS A 478 13.57 4.92 -25.18
CA LYS A 478 14.24 3.79 -25.83
C LYS A 478 13.34 3.20 -26.91
N THR A 479 13.92 2.57 -27.90
CA THR A 479 13.16 1.77 -28.88
C THR A 479 12.68 0.46 -28.24
N THR A 480 11.70 -0.20 -28.84
CA THR A 480 11.26 -1.54 -28.41
C THR A 480 12.39 -2.56 -28.40
N ALA A 481 13.32 -2.48 -29.37
CA ALA A 481 14.48 -3.37 -29.40
C ALA A 481 15.40 -3.13 -28.19
N GLU A 482 15.70 -1.87 -27.87
CA GLU A 482 16.53 -1.51 -26.71
C GLU A 482 15.84 -1.90 -25.39
N MET A 483 14.53 -1.66 -25.26
CA MET A 483 13.76 -2.02 -24.06
C MET A 483 13.66 -3.53 -23.84
N LYS A 484 13.85 -4.35 -24.89
CA LYS A 484 13.90 -5.81 -24.79
C LYS A 484 15.33 -6.34 -24.70
N THR A 485 16.32 -5.45 -24.52
CA THR A 485 17.73 -5.79 -24.41
C THR A 485 18.21 -5.54 -22.99
N MET A 486 18.72 -6.59 -22.32
CA MET A 486 19.16 -6.52 -20.91
C MET A 486 20.24 -5.45 -20.65
N SER A 487 21.14 -5.22 -21.59
CA SER A 487 22.23 -4.22 -21.45
C SER A 487 21.73 -2.78 -21.34
N THR A 488 20.51 -2.47 -21.79
CA THR A 488 19.85 -1.17 -21.59
C THR A 488 19.65 -0.86 -20.10
N TYR A 489 19.49 -1.90 -19.28
CA TYR A 489 19.23 -1.78 -17.84
C TYR A 489 20.50 -1.90 -17.00
N SER A 490 21.56 -2.48 -17.56
CA SER A 490 22.85 -2.68 -16.86
C SER A 490 23.53 -1.37 -16.48
N SER A 491 23.39 -0.31 -17.29
CA SER A 491 23.94 1.02 -16.95
C SER A 491 23.23 1.67 -15.76
N GLY A 492 22.01 1.23 -15.44
CA GLY A 492 21.21 1.73 -14.33
C GLY A 492 21.31 0.87 -13.06
N ASN A 493 22.22 -0.10 -13.00
CA ASN A 493 22.35 -1.04 -11.87
C ASN A 493 21.04 -1.76 -11.50
N TRP A 494 20.20 -2.09 -12.49
CA TRP A 494 19.02 -2.91 -12.25
C TRP A 494 19.46 -4.30 -11.75
N ASP A 495 18.86 -4.73 -10.64
CA ASP A 495 19.19 -5.99 -10.01
C ASP A 495 18.31 -7.13 -10.55
N PHE A 496 18.83 -7.84 -11.56
CA PHE A 496 18.21 -9.03 -12.15
C PHE A 496 18.38 -10.31 -11.29
N THR A 497 19.11 -10.20 -10.17
CA THR A 497 19.27 -11.29 -9.21
C THR A 497 18.06 -11.35 -8.29
N ASN A 498 17.67 -10.21 -7.72
CA ASN A 498 16.66 -10.13 -6.66
C ASN A 498 15.32 -9.54 -7.12
N PHE A 499 15.32 -8.56 -8.02
CA PHE A 499 14.11 -7.77 -8.32
C PHE A 499 13.54 -8.03 -9.71
N TRP A 500 14.40 -8.02 -10.72
CA TRP A 500 13.97 -8.12 -12.11
C TRP A 500 14.29 -9.50 -12.71
N VAL A 501 13.58 -9.85 -13.77
CA VAL A 501 13.85 -11.01 -14.61
C VAL A 501 13.55 -10.66 -16.07
N MET A 502 14.34 -11.19 -17.00
CA MET A 502 14.03 -11.19 -18.42
C MET A 502 14.12 -12.63 -18.92
N ILE A 503 13.03 -13.13 -19.50
CA ILE A 503 12.94 -14.49 -20.04
C ILE A 503 12.71 -14.40 -21.54
N GLY A 504 13.74 -14.66 -22.34
CA GLY A 504 13.68 -14.46 -23.80
C GLY A 504 13.64 -12.99 -24.21
N SER A 505 12.97 -12.67 -25.33
CA SER A 505 12.89 -11.31 -25.90
C SER A 505 11.65 -10.53 -25.44
N ILE A 506 11.41 -10.50 -24.14
CA ILE A 506 10.33 -9.73 -23.49
C ILE A 506 10.90 -8.52 -22.74
N TYR A 507 10.05 -7.57 -22.36
CA TYR A 507 10.43 -6.50 -21.43
C TYR A 507 10.83 -7.09 -20.07
N PRO A 508 11.62 -6.39 -19.24
CA PRO A 508 11.83 -6.81 -17.85
C PRO A 508 10.51 -7.00 -17.13
N ASP A 509 10.48 -8.00 -16.26
CA ASP A 509 9.37 -8.26 -15.37
C ASP A 509 9.86 -8.44 -13.93
N LEU A 510 8.96 -8.31 -12.98
CA LEU A 510 9.28 -8.41 -11.57
C LEU A 510 9.30 -9.86 -11.13
N ARG A 511 10.45 -10.24 -10.57
CA ARG A 511 10.72 -11.59 -10.08
C ARG A 511 9.76 -12.01 -8.96
N CYS A 512 9.25 -11.07 -8.17
CA CYS A 512 8.31 -11.37 -7.09
C CYS A 512 6.97 -11.96 -7.57
N PHE A 513 6.62 -11.80 -8.85
CA PHE A 513 5.39 -12.39 -9.42
C PHE A 513 5.57 -13.82 -9.92
N TYR A 514 6.79 -14.34 -9.93
CA TYR A 514 7.12 -15.62 -10.53
C TYR A 514 7.84 -16.55 -9.56
N ASN A 515 7.48 -17.83 -9.63
CA ASN A 515 8.35 -18.88 -9.14
C ASN A 515 9.42 -19.14 -10.20
N ILE A 516 10.57 -18.47 -10.10
CA ILE A 516 11.69 -18.62 -11.03
C ILE A 516 12.58 -19.79 -10.60
N ALA A 517 13.10 -20.55 -11.56
CA ALA A 517 14.10 -21.59 -11.33
C ALA A 517 15.27 -21.04 -10.51
N PRO A 518 15.73 -21.73 -9.45
CA PRO A 518 16.91 -21.32 -8.71
C PRO A 518 18.15 -21.36 -9.61
N PRO A 519 19.20 -20.59 -9.29
CA PRO A 519 20.48 -20.67 -10.00
C PRO A 519 21.00 -22.10 -10.08
N ALA A 520 21.50 -22.48 -11.24
CA ALA A 520 21.93 -23.84 -11.51
C ALA A 520 23.37 -24.06 -11.02
N GLN A 521 23.54 -24.90 -10.00
CA GLN A 521 24.87 -25.35 -9.57
C GLN A 521 25.33 -26.49 -10.48
N LEU A 522 25.84 -26.14 -11.65
CA LEU A 522 26.27 -27.10 -12.65
C LEU A 522 27.78 -27.34 -12.57
N THR A 523 28.17 -28.57 -12.84
CA THR A 523 29.58 -28.97 -12.94
C THR A 523 29.78 -29.75 -14.22
N ALA A 524 30.85 -29.42 -14.95
CA ALA A 524 31.27 -30.15 -16.14
C ALA A 524 32.80 -30.25 -16.18
N TYR A 525 33.31 -31.35 -16.72
CA TYR A 525 34.74 -31.54 -16.95
C TYR A 525 34.97 -31.88 -18.41
N LEU A 526 35.82 -31.10 -19.07
CA LEU A 526 36.27 -31.39 -20.42
C LEU A 526 37.43 -32.37 -20.34
N GLU A 527 37.34 -33.50 -21.04
CA GLU A 527 38.33 -34.58 -20.96
C GLU A 527 39.73 -34.10 -21.34
N GLY A 528 39.86 -33.31 -22.40
CA GLY A 528 41.14 -32.81 -22.89
C GLY A 528 41.98 -32.08 -21.83
N PRO A 529 41.45 -31.04 -21.15
CA PRO A 529 42.19 -30.35 -20.11
C PRO A 529 42.12 -30.99 -18.72
N PHE A 530 41.31 -32.02 -18.50
CA PHE A 530 41.14 -32.62 -17.18
C PHE A 530 42.43 -33.30 -16.68
N ASN A 531 42.80 -33.01 -15.44
CA ASN A 531 43.96 -33.57 -14.79
C ASN A 531 43.51 -34.54 -13.69
N ASN A 532 43.69 -35.84 -13.97
CA ASN A 532 43.33 -36.93 -13.07
C ASN A 532 44.08 -36.93 -11.72
N VAL A 533 45.17 -36.16 -11.57
CA VAL A 533 45.96 -36.10 -10.34
C VAL A 533 45.31 -35.17 -9.30
N ASN A 534 44.79 -34.03 -9.73
CA ASN A 534 44.25 -33.02 -8.81
C ASN A 534 42.75 -32.76 -9.00
N GLY A 535 42.10 -33.43 -9.96
CA GLY A 535 40.67 -33.28 -10.23
C GLY A 535 40.28 -31.95 -10.88
N ASN A 536 41.25 -31.15 -11.33
CA ASN A 536 41.02 -29.86 -11.98
C ASN A 536 41.35 -29.93 -13.47
N MET A 537 40.88 -28.94 -14.22
CA MET A 537 41.22 -28.72 -15.61
C MET A 537 42.41 -27.75 -15.75
N ASN A 538 43.26 -27.98 -16.74
CA ASN A 538 44.28 -27.03 -17.14
C ASN A 538 43.61 -25.79 -17.76
N LYS A 539 44.04 -24.59 -17.35
CA LYS A 539 43.52 -23.31 -17.87
C LYS A 539 44.43 -22.67 -18.93
N ASN A 540 45.65 -23.17 -19.10
CA ASN A 540 46.64 -22.62 -20.04
C ASN A 540 46.46 -23.24 -21.43
N LEU A 541 45.24 -23.20 -21.99
CA LEU A 541 44.89 -23.98 -23.18
C LEU A 541 44.92 -23.20 -24.49
N SER A 542 44.71 -21.88 -24.49
CA SER A 542 44.72 -20.96 -25.63
C SER A 542 44.28 -19.57 -25.15
N ASN A 543 44.32 -18.54 -26.02
CA ASN A 543 43.62 -17.28 -25.74
C ASN A 543 42.09 -17.49 -25.82
N ILE A 544 41.41 -17.39 -24.68
CA ILE A 544 39.94 -17.43 -24.58
C ILE A 544 39.39 -16.09 -25.13
N PRO A 545 38.43 -16.09 -26.08
CA PRO A 545 37.89 -14.85 -26.62
C PRO A 545 37.09 -14.09 -25.56
N PHE A 546 37.12 -12.75 -25.60
CA PHE A 546 36.30 -11.91 -24.73
C PHE A 546 34.80 -11.96 -25.04
N SER A 547 34.44 -12.44 -26.23
CA SER A 547 33.06 -12.66 -26.65
C SER A 547 32.74 -14.16 -26.66
N SER A 548 31.57 -14.52 -26.15
CA SER A 548 31.04 -15.87 -26.27
C SER A 548 30.94 -16.30 -27.74
N PRO A 549 31.37 -17.52 -28.09
CA PRO A 549 31.27 -18.04 -29.45
C PRO A 549 29.84 -18.50 -29.81
N TYR A 550 28.89 -18.46 -28.87
CA TYR A 550 27.54 -18.99 -29.07
C TYR A 550 26.55 -17.89 -29.45
N THR A 551 26.00 -17.98 -30.66
CA THR A 551 25.01 -17.02 -31.17
C THR A 551 23.66 -17.08 -30.46
N ALA A 552 23.37 -18.18 -29.75
CA ALA A 552 22.12 -18.38 -29.02
C ALA A 552 22.01 -17.50 -27.76
N ASP A 553 23.13 -17.06 -27.19
CA ASP A 553 23.18 -16.08 -26.10
C ASP A 553 24.50 -15.31 -26.18
N PRO A 554 24.57 -14.26 -27.01
CA PRO A 554 25.80 -13.50 -27.20
C PRO A 554 26.14 -12.72 -25.92
N GLN A 555 27.30 -13.03 -25.33
CA GLN A 555 27.82 -12.39 -24.11
C GLN A 555 29.23 -11.87 -24.36
N THR A 556 29.62 -10.81 -23.65
CA THR A 556 30.97 -10.24 -23.69
C THR A 556 31.48 -9.91 -22.29
N VAL A 557 32.79 -10.07 -22.07
CA VAL A 557 33.47 -9.66 -20.85
C VAL A 557 34.63 -8.74 -21.16
N ASN A 558 34.90 -7.76 -20.29
CA ASN A 558 36.04 -6.86 -20.47
C ASN A 558 37.38 -7.54 -20.14
N THR A 559 37.33 -8.57 -19.28
CA THR A 559 38.48 -9.40 -18.90
C THR A 559 38.00 -10.83 -18.65
N ILE A 560 38.77 -11.84 -19.03
CA ILE A 560 38.45 -13.23 -18.71
C ILE A 560 38.70 -13.47 -17.21
N PRO A 561 37.69 -13.90 -16.43
CA PRO A 561 37.88 -14.18 -15.01
C PRO A 561 38.98 -15.21 -14.75
N PRO A 562 39.74 -15.06 -13.65
CA PRO A 562 40.77 -16.04 -13.28
C PRO A 562 40.20 -17.45 -13.18
N ASN A 563 41.00 -18.44 -13.57
CA ASN A 563 40.65 -19.87 -13.55
C ASN A 563 39.61 -20.33 -14.59
N THR A 564 39.16 -19.45 -15.48
CA THR A 564 38.37 -19.84 -16.64
C THR A 564 39.15 -20.80 -17.54
N VAL A 565 38.47 -21.87 -17.96
CA VAL A 565 38.96 -22.87 -18.93
C VAL A 565 38.48 -22.52 -20.33
N ASP A 566 37.17 -22.29 -20.52
CA ASP A 566 36.58 -21.86 -21.79
C ASP A 566 35.14 -21.36 -21.58
N TRP A 567 34.52 -20.88 -22.67
CA TRP A 567 33.09 -20.61 -22.76
C TRP A 567 32.27 -21.88 -23.01
N ILE A 568 31.13 -21.99 -22.36
CA ILE A 568 30.11 -23.02 -22.64
C ILE A 568 28.74 -22.39 -22.87
N LEU A 569 27.84 -23.14 -23.51
CA LEU A 569 26.42 -22.79 -23.59
C LEU A 569 25.61 -23.82 -22.82
N VAL A 570 24.78 -23.37 -21.89
CA VAL A 570 23.82 -24.21 -21.18
C VAL A 570 22.42 -23.96 -21.74
N GLU A 571 21.69 -25.02 -22.07
CA GLU A 571 20.28 -24.94 -22.49
C GLU A 571 19.39 -25.67 -21.49
N LEU A 572 18.23 -25.10 -21.20
CA LEU A 572 17.11 -25.85 -20.62
C LEU A 572 16.17 -26.27 -21.72
N ARG A 573 15.71 -27.52 -21.68
CA ARG A 573 14.74 -28.06 -22.63
C ARG A 573 13.53 -28.63 -21.90
N ASP A 574 12.40 -28.58 -22.57
CA ASP A 574 11.11 -28.98 -22.02
C ASP A 574 11.12 -30.43 -21.50
N LYS A 575 10.53 -30.66 -20.31
CA LYS A 575 10.46 -32.00 -19.68
C LYS A 575 9.76 -33.06 -20.52
N SER A 576 8.80 -32.66 -21.35
CA SER A 576 8.00 -33.54 -22.21
C SER A 576 8.53 -33.60 -23.64
N ASN A 577 9.29 -32.57 -24.06
CA ASN A 577 9.88 -32.49 -25.39
C ASN A 577 11.36 -32.06 -25.34
N LYS A 578 12.26 -33.05 -25.31
CA LYS A 578 13.73 -32.85 -25.27
C LYS A 578 14.34 -32.11 -26.48
N THR A 579 13.57 -31.78 -27.51
CA THR A 579 14.04 -30.95 -28.64
C THR A 579 13.60 -29.49 -28.52
N ALA A 580 12.60 -29.18 -27.67
CA ALA A 580 12.14 -27.82 -27.45
C ALA A 580 13.08 -27.10 -26.47
N ILE A 581 13.76 -26.05 -26.95
CA ILE A 581 14.64 -25.21 -26.14
C ILE A 581 13.79 -24.16 -25.44
N ILE A 582 13.89 -24.09 -24.12
CA ILE A 582 13.20 -23.10 -23.28
C ILE A 582 14.05 -21.85 -23.12
N THR A 583 15.34 -22.03 -22.81
CA THR A 583 16.32 -20.95 -22.69
C THR A 583 17.71 -21.47 -22.99
N SER A 584 18.59 -20.57 -23.41
CA SER A 584 20.01 -20.80 -23.65
C SER A 584 20.81 -19.68 -22.99
N ARG A 585 21.87 -20.04 -22.26
CA ARG A 585 22.76 -19.09 -21.60
C ARG A 585 24.22 -19.44 -21.78
N SER A 586 25.00 -18.48 -22.25
CA SER A 586 26.45 -18.54 -22.28
C SER A 586 26.97 -18.38 -20.87
N ALA A 587 27.97 -19.19 -20.53
CA ALA A 587 28.54 -19.27 -19.20
C ALA A 587 30.04 -19.52 -19.27
N LEU A 588 30.73 -19.27 -18.16
CA LEU A 588 32.14 -19.55 -18.01
C LEU A 588 32.33 -20.88 -17.29
N LEU A 589 33.18 -21.74 -17.85
CA LEU A 589 33.60 -22.98 -17.21
C LEU A 589 34.92 -22.73 -16.46
N LEU A 590 34.92 -22.95 -15.14
CA LEU A 590 36.10 -22.81 -14.30
C LEU A 590 36.90 -24.11 -14.20
N ASN A 591 38.17 -24.00 -13.80
CA ASN A 591 39.09 -25.13 -13.73
C ASN A 591 38.71 -26.20 -12.72
N ASN A 592 37.93 -25.87 -11.70
CA ASN A 592 37.38 -26.84 -10.73
C ASN A 592 36.13 -27.57 -11.27
N GLY A 593 35.68 -27.24 -12.49
CA GLY A 593 34.51 -27.79 -13.15
C GLY A 593 33.23 -26.97 -12.95
N SER A 594 33.24 -25.96 -12.07
CA SER A 594 32.07 -25.10 -11.84
C SER A 594 31.69 -24.32 -13.09
N ILE A 595 30.39 -24.24 -13.35
CA ILE A 595 29.81 -23.40 -14.40
C ILE A 595 29.18 -22.19 -13.72
N VAL A 596 29.65 -21.01 -14.09
CA VAL A 596 29.29 -19.73 -13.45
C VAL A 596 28.86 -18.70 -14.50
N ASP A 597 28.20 -17.65 -14.06
CA ASP A 597 27.87 -16.50 -14.91
C ASP A 597 29.15 -15.73 -15.31
N ILE A 598 29.00 -14.69 -16.12
CA ILE A 598 30.11 -13.98 -16.78
C ILE A 598 31.04 -13.24 -15.81
N ASP A 599 30.64 -13.05 -14.56
CA ASP A 599 31.48 -12.49 -13.50
C ASP A 599 32.54 -13.47 -12.97
N GLY A 600 32.42 -14.77 -13.31
CA GLY A 600 33.32 -15.83 -12.88
C GLY A 600 33.10 -16.31 -11.44
N ILE A 601 32.03 -15.89 -10.77
CA ILE A 601 31.78 -16.12 -9.34
C ILE A 601 30.35 -16.63 -9.10
N THR A 602 29.35 -16.01 -9.69
CA THR A 602 27.94 -16.30 -9.38
C THR A 602 27.47 -17.58 -10.07
N PRO A 603 26.66 -18.42 -9.39
CA PRO A 603 26.03 -19.57 -10.03
C PRO A 603 25.18 -19.14 -11.22
N LEU A 604 25.23 -19.90 -12.32
CA LEU A 604 24.57 -19.54 -13.56
C LEU A 604 23.04 -19.42 -13.37
N GLN A 605 22.50 -18.25 -13.67
CA GLN A 605 21.06 -18.04 -13.66
C GLN A 605 20.48 -18.24 -15.07
N LEU A 606 19.72 -19.32 -15.28
CA LEU A 606 19.29 -19.73 -16.61
C LEU A 606 18.12 -18.90 -17.18
N GLY A 607 17.35 -18.21 -16.32
CA GLY A 607 16.23 -17.37 -16.74
C GLY A 607 15.04 -18.19 -17.26
N ALA A 608 14.52 -19.12 -16.45
CA ALA A 608 13.32 -19.90 -16.74
C ALA A 608 12.44 -20.01 -15.50
N PHE A 609 11.15 -20.32 -15.68
CA PHE A 609 10.24 -20.61 -14.56
C PHE A 609 10.68 -21.87 -13.79
N ALA A 610 10.24 -22.02 -12.55
CA ALA A 610 10.46 -23.23 -11.78
C ALA A 610 9.66 -24.39 -12.40
N ASP A 611 10.37 -25.37 -12.94
CA ASP A 611 9.82 -26.61 -13.48
C ASP A 611 10.95 -27.66 -13.54
N ASN A 612 10.65 -28.83 -14.10
CA ASN A 612 11.65 -29.82 -14.46
C ASN A 612 12.13 -29.56 -15.90
N TYR A 613 13.44 -29.70 -16.15
CA TYR A 613 14.04 -29.47 -17.47
C TYR A 613 15.11 -30.49 -17.78
N TYR A 614 15.23 -30.89 -19.05
CA TYR A 614 16.49 -31.47 -19.52
C TYR A 614 17.54 -30.38 -19.58
N VAL A 615 18.71 -30.63 -18.99
CA VAL A 615 19.84 -29.69 -19.00
C VAL A 615 20.81 -30.13 -20.08
N VAL A 616 21.16 -29.24 -21.01
CA VAL A 616 22.14 -29.49 -22.06
C VAL A 616 23.34 -28.59 -21.85
N VAL A 617 24.54 -29.16 -21.94
CA VAL A 617 25.80 -28.41 -21.94
C VAL A 617 26.48 -28.58 -23.28
N LYS A 618 26.79 -27.47 -23.94
CA LYS A 618 27.50 -27.41 -25.22
C LYS A 618 28.84 -26.73 -25.04
N HIS A 619 29.86 -27.32 -25.65
CA HIS A 619 31.18 -26.72 -25.76
C HIS A 619 31.61 -26.76 -27.23
N ARG A 620 32.23 -25.68 -27.73
CA ARG A 620 32.60 -25.52 -29.16
C ARG A 620 33.42 -26.67 -29.76
N ASN A 621 34.20 -27.36 -28.93
CA ASN A 621 35.09 -28.44 -29.35
C ASN A 621 34.68 -29.82 -28.85
N HIS A 622 33.49 -30.00 -28.26
CA HIS A 622 32.99 -31.28 -27.76
C HIS A 622 31.56 -31.52 -28.21
N LEU A 623 31.13 -32.79 -28.22
CA LEU A 623 29.73 -33.13 -28.45
C LEU A 623 28.86 -32.58 -27.30
N PRO A 624 27.69 -32.00 -27.60
CA PRO A 624 26.71 -31.65 -26.59
C PRO A 624 26.33 -32.84 -25.71
N ILE A 625 26.25 -32.62 -24.40
CA ILE A 625 25.71 -33.60 -23.45
C ILE A 625 24.36 -33.12 -22.93
N MET A 626 23.47 -34.06 -22.65
CA MET A 626 22.15 -33.80 -22.07
C MET A 626 21.97 -34.67 -20.83
N SER A 627 21.29 -34.15 -19.81
CA SER A 627 20.86 -34.95 -18.67
C SER A 627 20.03 -36.16 -19.13
N LYS A 628 20.19 -37.30 -18.44
CA LYS A 628 19.46 -38.53 -18.77
C LYS A 628 17.95 -38.35 -18.60
N GLU A 629 17.55 -37.64 -17.55
CA GLU A 629 16.18 -37.33 -17.17
C GLU A 629 16.03 -35.83 -16.93
N PRO A 630 14.79 -35.28 -16.90
CA PRO A 630 14.55 -33.91 -16.46
C PRO A 630 15.00 -33.70 -15.01
N ILE A 631 15.74 -32.61 -14.76
CA ILE A 631 16.21 -32.18 -13.45
C ILE A 631 15.23 -31.14 -12.89
N SER A 632 14.93 -31.23 -11.60
CA SER A 632 14.00 -30.30 -10.97
C SER A 632 14.68 -28.97 -10.62
N PHE A 633 14.02 -27.88 -11.02
CA PHE A 633 14.36 -26.51 -10.66
C PHE A 633 13.23 -25.87 -9.83
N ASN A 634 12.56 -26.66 -8.99
CA ASN A 634 11.60 -26.15 -8.02
C ASN A 634 12.30 -25.84 -6.69
N LYS A 635 11.78 -24.86 -5.95
CA LYS A 635 12.23 -24.54 -4.58
C LYS A 635 11.71 -25.53 -3.56
#